data_AF-D9UK61-F1
#
_entry.id   AF-D9UK61-F1
#
_cell.length_a   1.000
_cell.length_b   1.000
_cell.length_c   1.000
_cell.angle_alpha   90.00
_cell.angle_beta   90.00
_cell.angle_gamma   90.00
#
_symmetry.space_group_name_H-M   'P 1'
#
loop_
_entity.id
_entity.type
_entity.pdbx_description
1 polymer ?
#
loop_
_entity_poly.entity_id
_entity_poly.type
_entity_poly.pdbx_seq_one_letter_code
_entity_poly.pdbx_strand_id
1 'polypeptide(L)'
;MLALSAPALAGLAHARRPVRAEWSNDGGRTWTPAHFASGQVTADRTAECRYSAAVELLDAPGGRDGINAARTEVRLFQGIGVPRADIEWVPAGRYVIDRLRRTRLGVSLDLLGLEDIVRGAALPTARTIGPDSARVCAEQLVAEALPGRTVAWREGTTPGRRLPATVVDEDRWAALSRGYGHLRHLHRLRRGPGSGVLLRRHRHPDDGARTDALGHGRLAHPRRVRHRRPGPRGDRRRTREPVGRHGGRGRRRRRRRPRVRLGPGPGLPHLRGPRPRRGPARPATPGPARRPGAHRPVRLRADHRPRAGHRRRPGPPRRQPRRPGFPHRHQPVQSGPGARGRRRGRGRAGAVGAPPHRHVPVHARRDLPDVPDPYQHEEGVAMADIRQQLGQDLARGRGGGGSLQTVTATVTDVTDEGTVHLLLGGAELYDVACTDAYRNRKAGDTVAVRRGAVPVVLWRLGDDPADADAARTTDIAQDAAQDLVAISAYTWGTGAPPGSGWQQVTTLFTKKDGAGKGVLYAQLGTASDTSPDAPPTRAPKAVTISPTDSGSWRSGRPDSYATSPTQGDWTGGGDRRGAWFYGTRIKDACQGKTVAKMTVKFTRKRGAGNNAKVRQRLYLHNYTSAPSGQLSLGDGPEELLSLAVGAKGTATLPASWRSALASGSARGLAIYGHGRSQYAAFTGGQLTITFAAT
;
A
#
# COMPACT_ATOMS: atom_id res chain seq x y z
N MET A 1 34.19 6.20 22.13
CA MET A 1 34.40 7.39 21.27
C MET A 1 35.68 7.23 20.46
N LEU A 2 35.86 7.96 19.37
CA LEU A 2 37.22 8.20 18.87
C LEU A 2 37.88 9.13 19.91
N ALA A 3 39.03 8.74 20.43
CA ALA A 3 39.82 9.65 21.26
C ALA A 3 40.37 10.72 20.33
N LEU A 4 39.67 11.85 20.23
CA LEU A 4 40.23 13.05 19.60
C LEU A 4 41.34 13.55 20.51
N SER A 5 42.44 14.01 19.93
CA SER A 5 43.46 14.66 20.72
C SER A 5 42.88 15.91 21.41
N ALA A 6 43.38 16.26 22.60
CA ALA A 6 42.95 17.48 23.28
C ALA A 6 43.10 18.74 22.38
N PRO A 7 44.16 18.87 21.55
CA PRO A 7 44.24 19.91 20.53
C PRO A 7 43.12 19.88 19.49
N ALA A 8 42.75 18.72 18.96
CA ALA A 8 41.65 18.63 17.98
C ALA A 8 40.29 18.96 18.60
N LEU A 9 40.07 18.59 19.87
CA LEU A 9 38.90 19.02 20.63
C LEU A 9 38.85 20.56 20.78
N ALA A 10 39.98 21.18 21.11
CA ALA A 10 40.08 22.64 21.20
C ALA A 10 39.90 23.33 19.83
N GLY A 11 40.34 22.69 18.75
CA GLY A 11 40.24 23.20 17.36
C GLY A 11 38.88 23.02 16.69
N LEU A 12 37.89 22.38 17.33
CA LEU A 12 36.59 22.07 16.72
C LEU A 12 35.85 23.31 16.18
N ALA A 13 35.94 24.45 16.87
CA ALA A 13 35.32 25.70 16.43
C ALA A 13 35.94 26.27 15.14
N HIS A 14 37.17 25.86 14.82
CA HIS A 14 37.92 26.30 13.64
C HIS A 14 38.02 25.22 12.56
N ALA A 15 37.39 24.06 12.78
CA ALA A 15 37.39 22.96 11.83
C ALA A 15 36.72 23.37 10.51
N ARG A 16 37.41 23.18 9.39
CA ARG A 16 36.86 23.43 8.04
C ARG A 16 35.97 22.26 7.59
N ARG A 17 35.20 22.48 6.52
CA ARG A 17 34.28 21.50 5.89
C ARG A 17 35.03 20.23 5.42
N PRO A 18 34.36 19.10 5.14
CA PRO A 18 35.02 17.84 4.76
C PRO A 18 36.02 18.03 3.63
N VAL A 19 37.18 17.39 3.71
CA VAL A 19 38.27 17.59 2.74
C VAL A 19 38.90 16.29 2.24
N ARG A 20 38.44 15.12 2.71
CA ARG A 20 38.97 13.83 2.27
C ARG A 20 37.84 12.82 2.10
N ALA A 21 37.89 12.10 0.99
CA ALA A 21 37.03 10.97 0.71
C ALA A 21 37.88 9.74 0.38
N GLU A 22 37.36 8.59 0.75
CA GLU A 22 37.91 7.31 0.33
C GLU A 22 36.76 6.40 -0.06
N TRP A 23 36.98 5.51 -1.01
CA TRP A 23 35.94 4.61 -1.51
C TRP A 23 36.41 3.16 -1.48
N SER A 24 35.45 2.25 -1.51
CA SER A 24 35.71 0.82 -1.43
C SER A 24 34.67 0.01 -2.19
N ASN A 25 35.13 -0.98 -2.96
CA ASN A 25 34.28 -1.95 -3.68
C ASN A 25 34.10 -3.29 -2.96
N ASP A 26 34.81 -3.52 -1.85
CA ASP A 26 34.82 -4.80 -1.13
C ASP A 26 34.12 -4.71 0.23
N GLY A 27 33.16 -3.77 0.34
CA GLY A 27 32.48 -3.49 1.58
C GLY A 27 33.41 -2.89 2.64
N GLY A 28 34.39 -2.09 2.23
CA GLY A 28 35.32 -1.34 3.09
C GLY A 28 36.33 -2.19 3.84
N ARG A 29 36.72 -3.33 3.28
CA ARG A 29 37.92 -4.07 3.72
C ARG A 29 39.17 -3.35 3.24
N THR A 30 39.18 -2.90 1.99
CA THR A 30 40.20 -2.02 1.41
C THR A 30 39.60 -0.66 1.07
N TRP A 31 40.38 0.41 1.21
CA TRP A 31 39.95 1.79 0.95
C TRP A 31 40.93 2.48 0.03
N THR A 32 40.41 3.00 -1.08
CA THR A 32 41.18 3.75 -2.07
C THR A 32 40.92 5.24 -1.85
N PRO A 33 41.98 6.06 -1.67
CA PRO A 33 41.83 7.51 -1.63
C PRO A 33 41.16 8.05 -2.89
N ALA A 34 40.29 9.06 -2.72
CA ALA A 34 39.74 9.85 -3.81
C ALA A 34 40.03 11.34 -3.58
N HIS A 35 40.31 12.05 -4.66
CA HIS A 35 40.53 13.49 -4.59
C HIS A 35 39.19 14.19 -4.41
N PHE A 36 38.99 14.82 -3.25
CA PHE A 36 37.74 15.49 -2.90
C PHE A 36 37.72 16.89 -3.53
N ALA A 37 36.81 17.14 -4.49
CA ALA A 37 36.63 18.49 -5.04
C ALA A 37 35.73 19.33 -4.13
N SER A 38 34.50 18.87 -3.95
CA SER A 38 33.48 19.61 -3.21
C SER A 38 32.50 18.66 -2.56
N GLY A 39 31.79 19.14 -1.55
CA GLY A 39 30.68 18.39 -0.99
C GLY A 39 30.18 18.92 0.33
N GLN A 40 29.06 18.35 0.75
CA GLN A 40 28.41 18.66 2.01
C GLN A 40 27.86 17.39 2.64
N VAL A 41 27.91 17.35 3.97
CA VAL A 41 27.21 16.36 4.79
C VAL A 41 26.07 17.09 5.47
N THR A 42 24.85 16.61 5.30
CA THR A 42 23.64 17.20 5.85
C THR A 42 23.07 16.25 6.88
N ALA A 43 22.94 16.72 8.13
CA ALA A 43 22.14 16.03 9.12
C ALA A 43 20.66 16.33 8.85
N ASP A 44 19.84 15.29 8.66
CA ASP A 44 18.39 15.43 8.62
C ASP A 44 17.89 15.77 10.03
N ARG A 45 17.17 16.88 10.17
CA ARG A 45 16.64 17.37 11.46
C ARG A 45 15.33 16.71 11.87
N THR A 46 14.73 15.88 11.02
CA THR A 46 13.35 15.40 11.19
C THR A 46 13.22 13.94 11.60
N ALA A 47 14.30 13.17 11.56
CA ALA A 47 14.33 11.76 11.98
C ALA A 47 15.50 11.55 12.97
N GLU A 48 15.43 10.50 13.79
CA GLU A 48 16.32 10.13 14.92
C GLU A 48 17.80 9.86 14.53
N CYS A 49 18.42 10.81 13.81
CA CYS A 49 19.70 10.87 13.09
C CYS A 49 19.73 10.19 11.70
N ARG A 50 19.69 11.01 10.64
CA ARG A 50 20.14 10.65 9.29
C ARG A 50 21.24 11.60 8.83
N TYR A 51 22.25 11.06 8.18
CA TYR A 51 23.25 11.85 7.46
C TYR A 51 23.16 11.47 5.99
N SER A 52 22.87 12.45 5.14
CA SER A 52 23.08 12.34 3.70
C SER A 52 24.30 13.16 3.33
N ALA A 53 24.93 12.84 2.21
CA ALA A 53 25.99 13.66 1.66
C ALA A 53 25.86 13.81 0.16
N ALA A 54 26.32 14.93 -0.36
CA ALA A 54 26.50 15.13 -1.79
C ALA A 54 27.96 15.53 -2.00
N VAL A 55 28.71 14.77 -2.80
CA VAL A 55 30.15 14.97 -2.99
C VAL A 55 30.53 14.88 -4.47
N GLU A 56 31.56 15.62 -4.84
CA GLU A 56 32.25 15.49 -6.12
C GLU A 56 33.66 14.98 -5.87
N LEU A 57 33.99 13.86 -6.51
CA LEU A 57 35.28 13.20 -6.43
C LEU A 57 35.98 13.30 -7.78
N LEU A 58 37.16 13.90 -7.79
CA LEU A 58 38.03 14.00 -8.95
C LEU A 58 38.87 12.73 -9.10
N ASP A 59 39.22 12.40 -10.34
CA ASP A 59 40.11 11.30 -10.72
C ASP A 59 39.66 9.91 -10.24
N ALA A 60 38.45 9.81 -9.70
CA ALA A 60 37.86 8.57 -9.25
C ALA A 60 37.24 7.85 -10.46
N PRO A 61 37.75 6.66 -10.86
CA PRO A 61 37.21 5.95 -12.01
C PRO A 61 35.77 5.55 -11.71
N GLY A 62 34.83 5.84 -12.61
CA GLY A 62 33.45 5.35 -12.52
C GLY A 62 33.23 4.12 -13.39
N GLY A 63 32.42 3.16 -12.94
CA GLY A 63 32.07 1.96 -13.72
C GLY A 63 32.28 0.67 -12.95
N ARG A 64 32.31 -0.47 -13.67
CA ARG A 64 32.36 -1.81 -13.05
C ARG A 64 33.49 -1.91 -12.04
N ASP A 65 34.72 -1.58 -12.43
CA ASP A 65 35.92 -1.74 -11.58
C ASP A 65 36.22 -0.52 -10.69
N GLY A 66 35.54 0.60 -10.96
CA GLY A 66 35.63 1.83 -10.18
C GLY A 66 34.43 2.04 -9.25
N ILE A 67 34.13 3.31 -8.97
CA ILE A 67 32.96 3.74 -8.21
C ILE A 67 31.68 3.40 -8.99
N ASN A 68 30.76 2.69 -8.33
CA ASN A 68 29.47 2.26 -8.85
C ASN A 68 28.43 2.16 -7.72
N ALA A 69 27.16 2.35 -8.06
CA ALA A 69 26.07 2.36 -7.06
C ALA A 69 25.78 1.00 -6.41
N ALA A 70 26.22 -0.11 -7.02
CA ALA A 70 25.85 -1.45 -6.58
C ALA A 70 26.68 -1.95 -5.39
N ARG A 71 27.99 -1.63 -5.35
CA ARG A 71 28.91 -2.17 -4.33
C ARG A 71 29.80 -1.13 -3.68
N THR A 72 29.88 0.08 -4.23
CA THR A 72 30.83 1.07 -3.72
C THR A 72 30.30 1.75 -2.49
N GLU A 73 31.13 1.76 -1.46
CA GLU A 73 30.91 2.56 -0.28
C GLU A 73 31.91 3.72 -0.25
N VAL A 74 31.46 4.84 0.30
CA VAL A 74 32.27 6.05 0.42
C VAL A 74 32.36 6.41 1.89
N ARG A 75 33.56 6.65 2.40
CA ARG A 75 33.75 7.26 3.71
C ARG A 75 34.30 8.67 3.53
N LEU A 76 33.70 9.60 4.27
CA LEU A 76 34.08 11.01 4.27
C LEU A 76 34.78 11.32 5.59
N PHE A 77 35.75 12.22 5.54
CA PHE A 77 36.47 12.72 6.70
C PHE A 77 36.41 14.25 6.75
N GLN A 78 36.31 14.76 7.97
CA GLN A 78 36.46 16.15 8.30
C GLN A 78 37.85 16.37 8.91
N GLY A 79 38.63 17.23 8.28
CA GLY A 79 39.94 17.61 8.82
C GLY A 79 39.77 18.69 9.89
N ILE A 80 40.30 18.46 11.08
CA ILE A 80 40.46 19.48 12.11
C ILE A 80 41.90 19.96 12.03
N GLY A 81 42.09 21.12 11.40
CA GLY A 81 43.40 21.78 11.36
C GLY A 81 43.49 22.77 12.51
N VAL A 82 44.49 22.59 13.38
CA VAL A 82 44.90 23.61 14.35
C VAL A 82 46.08 24.38 13.72
N PRO A 83 46.18 25.72 13.87
CA PRO A 83 47.33 26.46 13.36
C PRO A 83 48.65 25.82 13.82
N ARG A 84 49.54 25.51 12.87
CA ARG A 84 50.87 24.89 13.10
C ARG A 84 50.83 23.45 13.66
N ALA A 85 49.72 22.74 13.53
CA ALA A 85 49.64 21.30 13.80
C ALA A 85 49.17 20.53 12.56
N ASP A 86 49.48 19.23 12.52
CA ASP A 86 48.97 18.34 11.49
C ASP A 86 47.45 18.25 11.52
N ILE A 87 46.84 18.06 10.35
CA ILE A 87 45.39 17.92 10.22
C ILE A 87 44.96 16.58 10.83
N GLU A 88 44.17 16.63 11.90
CA GLU A 88 43.55 15.44 12.47
C GLU A 88 42.28 15.10 11.70
N TRP A 89 42.27 13.95 11.03
CA TRP A 89 41.14 13.50 10.22
C TRP A 89 40.10 12.76 11.07
N VAL A 90 38.95 13.41 11.25
CA VAL A 90 37.80 12.83 11.95
C VAL A 90 36.84 12.23 10.94
N PRO A 91 36.46 10.94 11.03
CA PRO A 91 35.52 10.35 10.08
C PRO A 91 34.14 11.02 10.18
N ALA A 92 33.69 11.66 9.11
CA ALA A 92 32.42 12.37 9.00
C ALA A 92 31.24 11.42 8.69
N GLY A 93 31.49 10.30 8.02
CA GLY A 93 30.48 9.27 7.82
C GLY A 93 30.94 8.16 6.91
N ARG A 94 30.16 7.09 6.87
CA ARG A 94 30.27 6.02 5.88
C ARG A 94 28.93 5.91 5.19
N TYR A 95 28.97 5.88 3.88
CA TYR A 95 27.82 6.06 3.04
C TYR A 95 27.83 5.02 1.92
N VAL A 96 26.65 4.74 1.40
CA VAL A 96 26.47 4.09 0.11
C VAL A 96 26.02 5.10 -0.92
N ILE A 97 26.21 4.75 -2.19
CA ILE A 97 25.87 5.61 -3.30
C ILE A 97 24.41 5.37 -3.67
N ASP A 98 23.59 6.41 -3.52
CA ASP A 98 22.21 6.43 -4.01
C ASP A 98 22.18 6.78 -5.50
N ARG A 99 22.89 7.84 -5.87
CA ARG A 99 23.01 8.28 -7.26
C ARG A 99 24.45 8.55 -7.63
N LEU A 100 24.82 8.08 -8.81
CA LEU A 100 26.12 8.33 -9.43
C LEU A 100 25.91 9.09 -10.74
N ARG A 101 26.63 10.19 -10.91
CA ARG A 101 26.72 10.93 -12.18
C ARG A 101 28.19 11.07 -12.56
N ARG A 102 28.53 10.79 -13.81
CA ARG A 102 29.89 11.07 -14.33
C ARG A 102 30.02 12.56 -14.60
N THR A 103 31.11 13.16 -14.15
CA THR A 103 31.50 14.52 -14.49
C THR A 103 32.70 14.48 -15.42
N ARG A 104 33.09 15.63 -15.98
CA ARG A 104 34.25 15.71 -16.87
C ARG A 104 35.56 15.28 -16.18
N LEU A 105 35.65 15.49 -14.87
CA LEU A 105 36.87 15.29 -14.08
C LEU A 105 36.76 14.12 -13.08
N GLY A 106 35.63 13.40 -13.04
CA GLY A 106 35.42 12.31 -12.10
C GLY A 106 33.96 11.93 -11.94
N VAL A 107 33.47 11.90 -10.70
CA VAL A 107 32.09 11.51 -10.37
C VAL A 107 31.44 12.44 -9.33
N SER A 108 30.15 12.69 -9.52
CA SER A 108 29.29 13.34 -8.53
C SER A 108 28.36 12.30 -7.92
N LEU A 109 28.32 12.26 -6.58
CA LEU A 109 27.66 11.22 -5.80
C LEU A 109 26.65 11.83 -4.85
N ASP A 110 25.41 11.33 -4.92
CA ASP A 110 24.42 11.46 -3.85
C ASP A 110 24.59 10.23 -2.92
N LEU A 111 24.80 10.47 -1.64
CA LEU A 111 25.23 9.49 -0.66
C LEU A 111 24.20 9.34 0.47
N LEU A 112 23.88 8.10 0.83
CA LEU A 112 22.99 7.74 1.94
C LEU A 112 23.77 7.10 3.09
N GLY A 113 23.40 7.43 4.32
CA GLY A 113 23.94 6.78 5.51
C GLY A 113 23.60 5.29 5.52
N LEU A 114 24.41 4.47 6.21
CA LEU A 114 24.14 3.03 6.34
C LEU A 114 22.81 2.75 7.04
N GLU A 115 22.35 3.69 7.87
CA GLU A 115 21.06 3.67 8.54
C GLU A 115 19.89 3.62 7.55
N ASP A 116 20.02 4.27 6.39
CA ASP A 116 18.98 4.26 5.36
C ASP A 116 18.93 2.92 4.61
N ILE A 117 20.04 2.18 4.52
CA ILE A 117 20.00 0.80 4.01
C ILE A 117 19.27 -0.10 4.99
N VAL A 118 19.58 0.01 6.30
CA VAL A 118 18.90 -0.80 7.32
C VAL A 118 17.39 -0.53 7.31
N ARG A 119 16.97 0.72 7.10
CA ARG A 119 15.55 1.09 6.97
C ARG A 119 14.93 0.61 5.64
N GLY A 120 15.63 0.81 4.52
CA GLY A 120 15.16 0.41 3.20
C GLY A 120 15.08 -1.11 3.04
N ALA A 121 15.88 -1.85 3.81
CA ALA A 121 15.78 -3.30 3.94
C ALA A 121 14.58 -3.67 4.83
N ALA A 122 13.38 -3.63 4.24
CA ALA A 122 12.17 -4.13 4.89
C ALA A 122 12.29 -5.64 5.18
N LEU A 123 11.62 -6.11 6.24
CA LEU A 123 11.53 -7.55 6.48
C LEU A 123 10.63 -8.20 5.40
N PRO A 124 11.06 -9.30 4.75
CA PRO A 124 10.22 -9.98 3.77
C PRO A 124 8.91 -10.51 4.37
N THR A 125 8.91 -10.81 5.66
CA THR A 125 7.75 -11.27 6.42
C THR A 125 7.89 -10.81 7.86
N ALA A 126 6.80 -10.34 8.45
CA ALA A 126 6.73 -10.01 9.86
C ALA A 126 7.19 -11.22 10.69
N ARG A 127 8.05 -10.99 11.68
CA ARG A 127 8.52 -12.06 12.56
C ARG A 127 8.91 -11.54 13.93
N THR A 128 8.96 -12.45 14.89
CA THR A 128 9.40 -12.16 16.24
C THR A 128 10.93 -12.09 16.32
N ILE A 129 11.44 -11.03 16.94
CA ILE A 129 12.85 -10.86 17.31
C ILE A 129 12.96 -10.99 18.83
N GLY A 130 13.94 -11.75 19.31
CA GLY A 130 14.09 -12.09 20.72
C GLY A 130 13.20 -13.26 21.17
N PRO A 131 13.18 -13.59 22.49
CA PRO A 131 13.84 -12.86 23.57
C PRO A 131 15.35 -13.11 23.58
N ASP A 132 16.17 -12.06 23.48
CA ASP A 132 17.64 -12.17 23.55
C ASP A 132 18.26 -10.87 24.09
N SER A 133 19.59 -10.79 24.17
CA SER A 133 20.31 -9.57 24.50
C SER A 133 20.21 -8.53 23.38
N ALA A 134 20.27 -7.25 23.75
CA ALA A 134 20.32 -6.14 22.81
C ALA A 134 21.41 -6.27 21.75
N ARG A 135 22.56 -6.83 22.15
CA ARG A 135 23.66 -7.18 21.25
C ARG A 135 23.20 -8.12 20.14
N VAL A 136 22.68 -9.29 20.51
CA VAL A 136 22.29 -10.33 19.55
C VAL A 136 21.18 -9.82 18.63
N CYS A 137 20.14 -9.20 19.18
CA CYS A 137 19.03 -8.67 18.37
C CYS A 137 19.51 -7.61 17.37
N ALA A 138 20.36 -6.67 17.79
CA ALA A 138 20.84 -5.61 16.90
C ALA A 138 21.83 -6.14 15.85
N GLU A 139 22.76 -7.02 16.25
CA GLU A 139 23.71 -7.65 15.34
C GLU A 139 22.98 -8.51 14.29
N GLN A 140 21.93 -9.25 14.68
CA GLN A 140 21.09 -9.99 13.75
C GLN A 140 20.39 -9.07 12.73
N LEU A 141 19.68 -8.04 13.21
CA LEU A 141 18.94 -7.13 12.34
C LEU A 141 19.87 -6.38 11.37
N VAL A 142 21.04 -5.95 11.85
CA VAL A 142 22.04 -5.28 11.03
C VAL A 142 22.69 -6.25 10.05
N ALA A 143 23.06 -7.46 10.47
CA ALA A 143 23.72 -8.44 9.60
C ALA A 143 22.83 -8.87 8.43
N GLU A 144 21.50 -8.89 8.62
CA GLU A 144 20.57 -9.18 7.54
C GLU A 144 20.47 -8.07 6.50
N ALA A 145 20.48 -6.81 6.93
CA ALA A 145 20.47 -5.68 6.00
C ALA A 145 21.85 -5.42 5.39
N LEU A 146 22.91 -5.67 6.16
CA LEU A 146 24.30 -5.37 5.82
C LEU A 146 25.22 -6.52 6.27
N PRO A 147 25.32 -7.60 5.47
CA PRO A 147 26.13 -8.77 5.81
C PRO A 147 27.59 -8.42 6.13
N GLY A 148 28.11 -9.00 7.22
CA GLY A 148 29.49 -8.79 7.67
C GLY A 148 29.76 -7.44 8.34
N ARG A 149 28.74 -6.64 8.63
CA ARG A 149 28.88 -5.41 9.43
C ARG A 149 28.87 -5.73 10.93
N THR A 150 29.78 -5.08 11.63
CA THR A 150 29.92 -5.16 13.09
C THR A 150 29.20 -3.98 13.75
N VAL A 151 28.40 -4.28 14.78
CA VAL A 151 27.69 -3.27 15.57
C VAL A 151 28.57 -2.78 16.72
N ALA A 152 28.70 -1.45 16.84
CA ALA A 152 29.41 -0.83 17.96
C ALA A 152 28.41 -0.17 18.92
N TRP A 153 28.77 -0.18 20.20
CA TRP A 153 27.92 0.28 21.30
C TRP A 153 28.56 1.50 21.96
N ARG A 154 27.76 2.51 22.29
CA ARG A 154 28.25 3.68 23.03
C ARG A 154 28.60 3.26 24.46
N GLU A 155 29.65 3.86 25.01
CA GLU A 155 29.95 3.79 26.43
C GLU A 155 28.74 4.21 27.27
N GLY A 156 28.44 3.45 28.32
CA GLY A 156 27.20 3.59 29.11
C GLY A 156 25.98 2.86 28.55
N THR A 157 26.05 2.28 27.34
CA THR A 157 25.00 1.36 26.86
C THR A 157 25.21 -0.02 27.47
N THR A 158 24.15 -0.80 27.66
CA THR A 158 24.20 -2.18 28.19
C THR A 158 23.86 -3.18 27.08
N PRO A 159 24.81 -3.62 26.23
CA PRO A 159 24.53 -4.54 25.13
C PRO A 159 23.99 -5.90 25.60
N GLY A 160 24.34 -6.32 26.82
CA GLY A 160 23.86 -7.56 27.42
C GLY A 160 22.42 -7.49 27.96
N ARG A 161 21.77 -6.31 27.92
CA ARG A 161 20.40 -6.16 28.44
C ARG A 161 19.46 -7.09 27.69
N ARG A 162 18.74 -7.94 28.42
CA ARG A 162 17.70 -8.81 27.86
C ARG A 162 16.53 -7.97 27.36
N LEU A 163 16.08 -8.32 26.17
CA LEU A 163 14.96 -7.72 25.48
C LEU A 163 13.82 -8.75 25.42
N PRO A 164 12.57 -8.34 25.65
CA PRO A 164 11.43 -9.21 25.40
C PRO A 164 11.33 -9.57 23.91
N ALA A 165 10.64 -10.66 23.62
CA ALA A 165 10.25 -10.98 22.26
C ALA A 165 9.33 -9.88 21.72
N THR A 166 9.65 -9.30 20.57
CA THR A 166 8.83 -8.29 19.90
C THR A 166 8.56 -8.69 18.45
N VAL A 167 7.33 -8.52 18.01
CA VAL A 167 6.98 -8.71 16.59
C VAL A 167 7.47 -7.48 15.83
N VAL A 168 8.29 -7.70 14.82
CA VAL A 168 8.72 -6.67 13.88
C VAL A 168 8.02 -6.95 12.57
N ASP A 169 7.17 -6.01 12.16
CA ASP A 169 6.25 -6.13 11.04
C ASP A 169 6.88 -5.69 9.71
N GLU A 170 7.52 -4.51 9.67
CA GLU A 170 7.93 -3.92 8.39
C GLU A 170 9.36 -3.37 8.39
N ASP A 171 9.77 -2.64 9.43
CA ASP A 171 11.02 -1.86 9.41
C ASP A 171 12.01 -2.32 10.49
N ARG A 172 13.17 -2.83 10.05
CA ARG A 172 14.29 -3.21 10.92
C ARG A 172 14.78 -2.01 11.74
N TRP A 173 14.78 -0.81 11.16
CA TRP A 173 15.15 0.40 11.86
C TRP A 173 14.14 0.75 12.95
N ALA A 174 12.85 0.60 12.69
CA ALA A 174 11.82 0.79 13.71
C ALA A 174 12.01 -0.19 14.88
N ALA A 175 12.40 -1.45 14.63
CA ALA A 175 12.75 -2.37 15.72
C ALA A 175 13.95 -1.89 16.55
N LEU A 176 14.97 -1.35 15.89
CA LEU A 176 16.16 -0.80 16.53
C LEU A 176 15.86 0.51 17.30
N SER A 177 14.98 1.37 16.78
CA SER A 177 14.70 2.71 17.32
C SER A 177 13.53 2.76 18.30
N ARG A 178 12.42 2.06 18.02
CA ARG A 178 11.20 2.03 18.85
C ARG A 178 11.26 1.02 19.98
N GLY A 179 11.98 -0.10 19.79
CA GLY A 179 11.88 -1.24 20.68
C GLY A 179 12.36 -0.99 22.11
N TYR A 180 13.20 0.03 22.33
CA TYR A 180 13.91 0.17 23.60
C TYR A 180 14.21 1.64 23.86
N GLY A 181 13.50 2.27 24.81
CA GLY A 181 13.83 3.62 25.29
C GLY A 181 15.29 3.78 25.79
N HIS A 182 16.05 2.68 25.87
CA HIS A 182 17.46 2.61 26.22
C HIS A 182 18.43 2.35 25.03
N LEU A 183 17.94 2.10 23.80
CA LEU A 183 18.78 1.95 22.60
C LEU A 183 18.99 3.24 21.80
N ARG A 184 18.53 4.40 22.31
CA ARG A 184 18.80 5.75 21.75
C ARG A 184 20.30 6.13 21.64
N HIS A 185 21.21 5.20 21.89
CA HIS A 185 22.65 5.42 21.96
C HIS A 185 23.46 4.50 21.02
N LEU A 186 22.81 3.84 20.07
CA LEU A 186 23.49 3.11 19.00
C LEU A 186 24.21 4.11 18.07
N HIS A 187 25.52 3.97 17.88
CA HIS A 187 26.27 4.81 16.95
C HIS A 187 27.28 3.97 16.16
N ARG A 188 27.24 4.14 14.83
CA ARG A 188 28.20 3.73 13.79
C ARG A 188 28.76 2.30 13.83
N LEU A 189 28.58 1.58 12.72
CA LEU A 189 29.20 0.27 12.46
C LEU A 189 30.74 0.38 12.43
N ARG A 190 31.46 -0.32 13.32
CA ARG A 190 32.92 -0.18 13.51
C ARG A 190 33.66 -1.53 13.58
N ARG A 191 34.87 -1.56 13.02
CA ARG A 191 35.93 -2.59 13.01
C ARG A 191 36.08 -3.38 14.33
N GLY A 192 36.26 -4.70 14.27
CA GLY A 192 36.79 -5.52 15.38
C GLY A 192 38.33 -5.45 15.45
N PRO A 193 38.97 -5.50 16.64
CA PRO A 193 40.43 -5.48 16.76
C PRO A 193 41.02 -6.89 16.98
N GLY A 194 42.19 -7.13 16.37
CA GLY A 194 43.15 -8.13 16.79
C GLY A 194 44.40 -7.44 17.35
N SER A 195 44.99 -8.08 18.37
CA SER A 195 46.28 -7.78 19.05
C SER A 195 46.37 -6.50 19.89
N GLY A 196 46.65 -6.69 21.19
CA GLY A 196 46.62 -5.66 22.22
C GLY A 196 47.98 -5.08 22.60
N VAL A 197 47.95 -4.14 23.54
CA VAL A 197 49.02 -3.85 24.51
C VAL A 197 48.36 -3.40 25.81
N LEU A 198 48.82 -3.99 26.90
CA LEU A 198 48.45 -3.76 28.29
C LEU A 198 49.00 -2.41 28.76
N LEU A 199 48.21 -1.60 29.48
CA LEU A 199 48.77 -0.68 30.48
C LEU A 199 47.79 -0.49 31.63
N ARG A 200 48.12 -1.23 32.70
CA ARG A 200 47.61 -1.10 34.07
C ARG A 200 47.79 0.35 34.54
N ARG A 201 46.79 0.92 35.20
CA ARG A 201 47.03 1.95 36.22
C ARG A 201 46.47 1.51 37.57
N HIS A 202 47.38 1.55 38.53
CA HIS A 202 47.23 1.26 39.95
C HIS A 202 46.04 2.01 40.57
N ARG A 203 45.30 1.29 41.42
CA ARG A 203 44.64 1.87 42.59
C ARG A 203 45.67 1.97 43.71
N HIS A 204 45.60 3.03 44.50
CA HIS A 204 45.93 2.99 45.92
C HIS A 204 44.78 3.63 46.70
N PRO A 205 44.41 3.11 47.89
CA PRO A 205 43.22 3.46 48.66
C PRO A 205 43.59 4.31 49.89
N ASP A 206 42.68 4.33 50.87
CA ASP A 206 42.77 4.88 52.24
C ASP A 206 42.20 6.31 52.34
N ASP A 207 41.36 6.72 53.29
CA ASP A 207 40.72 6.18 54.51
C ASP A 207 39.52 7.14 54.74
N GLY A 208 38.46 6.92 55.51
CA GLY A 208 38.11 5.94 56.53
C GLY A 208 36.80 6.44 57.19
N ALA A 209 36.03 5.50 57.74
CA ALA A 209 35.33 5.49 59.04
C ALA A 209 34.81 6.84 59.63
N ARG A 210 33.63 6.97 60.27
CA ARG A 210 33.04 6.10 61.30
C ARG A 210 31.71 6.70 61.85
N THR A 211 30.77 5.81 62.21
CA THR A 211 29.84 5.80 63.37
C THR A 211 28.74 6.86 63.61
N ASP A 212 27.50 6.31 63.61
CA ASP A 212 26.48 6.25 64.68
C ASP A 212 25.63 7.44 65.17
N ALA A 213 24.33 7.11 65.25
CA ALA A 213 23.36 7.38 66.33
C ALA A 213 22.37 8.57 66.26
N LEU A 214 21.08 8.16 66.19
CA LEU A 214 19.88 8.63 66.90
C LEU A 214 19.29 10.04 66.62
N GLY A 215 17.96 10.06 66.40
CA GLY A 215 17.16 11.28 66.58
C GLY A 215 15.75 11.24 65.95
N HIS A 216 14.74 11.22 66.81
CA HIS A 216 13.29 11.16 66.56
C HIS A 216 12.69 12.21 65.59
N GLY A 217 11.50 11.91 65.04
CA GLY A 217 10.53 12.96 64.66
C GLY A 217 9.37 12.52 63.77
N ARG A 218 8.22 12.19 64.39
CA ARG A 218 6.90 12.09 63.73
C ARG A 218 6.52 13.44 63.07
N LEU A 219 5.78 13.40 61.95
CA LEU A 219 4.47 14.07 61.80
C LEU A 219 3.88 13.84 60.40
N ALA A 220 2.61 13.45 60.39
CA ALA A 220 1.76 13.32 59.22
C ALA A 220 1.05 14.66 58.92
N HIS A 221 0.89 15.01 57.64
CA HIS A 221 -0.33 15.66 57.14
C HIS A 221 -0.39 15.68 55.59
N PRO A 222 -1.57 15.50 54.98
CA PRO A 222 -1.78 15.52 53.53
C PRO A 222 -2.24 16.91 53.01
N ARG A 223 -1.83 17.28 51.79
CA ARG A 223 -2.30 18.51 51.11
C ARG A 223 -3.19 18.22 49.90
N ARG A 224 -4.49 18.46 50.13
CA ARG A 224 -5.49 19.19 49.32
C ARG A 224 -5.39 19.17 47.79
N VAL A 225 -6.38 18.50 47.19
CA VAL A 225 -6.91 18.73 45.83
C VAL A 225 -7.88 19.93 45.87
N ARG A 226 -7.75 20.88 44.94
CA ARG A 226 -8.71 21.98 44.72
C ARG A 226 -9.43 21.78 43.38
N HIS A 227 -10.73 21.50 43.44
CA HIS A 227 -11.67 21.70 42.33
C HIS A 227 -12.15 23.16 42.32
N ARG A 228 -12.17 23.82 41.15
CA ARG A 228 -12.85 25.10 40.92
C ARG A 228 -14.15 24.85 40.12
N ARG A 229 -15.26 25.35 40.67
CA ARG A 229 -16.56 25.54 40.03
C ARG A 229 -16.52 26.75 39.07
N PRO A 230 -17.34 26.80 38.01
CA PRO A 230 -17.71 28.04 37.34
C PRO A 230 -19.06 28.58 37.86
N GLY A 231 -19.14 29.90 38.04
CA GLY A 231 -20.37 30.63 38.33
C GLY A 231 -20.75 31.58 37.17
N PRO A 232 -22.02 32.02 37.08
CA PRO A 232 -22.60 32.66 35.89
C PRO A 232 -22.81 34.17 36.04
N ARG A 233 -23.03 34.87 34.91
CA ARG A 233 -23.66 36.20 34.70
C ARG A 233 -23.38 36.60 33.23
N GLY A 234 -24.20 37.32 32.47
CA GLY A 234 -25.44 38.02 32.76
C GLY A 234 -25.92 38.73 31.48
N ASP A 235 -27.19 39.07 31.51
CA ASP A 235 -28.07 39.63 30.48
C ASP A 235 -27.82 41.13 30.20
N ARG A 236 -28.14 41.64 28.98
CA ARG A 236 -28.59 43.03 28.68
C ARG A 236 -28.83 43.34 27.18
N ARG A 237 -30.13 43.41 26.84
CA ARG A 237 -30.92 44.46 26.12
C ARG A 237 -30.38 45.25 24.89
N ARG A 238 -31.23 45.23 23.84
CA ARG A 238 -31.82 46.30 22.96
C ARG A 238 -30.88 47.41 22.41
N THR A 239 -30.94 47.85 21.14
CA THR A 239 -32.04 48.57 20.45
C THR A 239 -31.71 48.85 18.96
N ARG A 240 -32.77 48.97 18.14
CA ARG A 240 -33.02 49.89 17.00
C ARG A 240 -32.45 49.63 15.57
N GLU A 241 -33.44 49.35 14.70
CA GLU A 241 -33.64 49.77 13.29
C GLU A 241 -33.18 51.20 12.93
N PRO A 242 -32.93 51.54 11.64
CA PRO A 242 -34.03 51.84 10.70
C PRO A 242 -33.88 51.45 9.21
N VAL A 243 -35.03 51.08 8.63
CA VAL A 243 -35.71 51.60 7.41
C VAL A 243 -34.89 51.89 6.14
N GLY A 244 -35.29 51.24 5.03
CA GLY A 244 -35.05 51.68 3.65
C GLY A 244 -35.85 50.87 2.60
N ARG A 245 -37.03 51.37 2.22
CA ARG A 245 -37.90 50.98 1.07
C ARG A 245 -37.14 51.17 -0.27
N HIS A 246 -37.39 50.51 -1.41
CA HIS A 246 -38.60 50.31 -2.23
C HIS A 246 -38.27 49.19 -3.26
N GLY A 247 -39.16 48.24 -3.60
CA GLY A 247 -40.21 48.35 -4.63
C GLY A 247 -39.70 47.81 -5.99
N GLY A 248 -40.33 46.88 -6.71
CA GLY A 248 -41.58 46.16 -6.52
C GLY A 248 -41.85 45.18 -7.68
N ARG A 249 -43.05 44.56 -7.63
CA ARG A 249 -43.88 44.00 -8.72
C ARG A 249 -43.22 42.92 -9.63
N GLY A 250 -43.76 41.72 -9.82
CA GLY A 250 -45.05 41.15 -9.49
C GLY A 250 -45.29 39.85 -10.28
N ARG A 251 -46.52 39.35 -10.17
CA ARG A 251 -47.18 38.24 -10.91
C ARG A 251 -47.09 36.84 -10.32
N ARG A 252 -48.07 36.63 -9.43
CA ARG A 252 -48.77 35.40 -9.09
C ARG A 252 -49.13 34.56 -10.33
N ARG A 253 -48.89 33.24 -10.27
CA ARG A 253 -49.80 32.23 -10.82
C ARG A 253 -50.03 31.13 -9.79
N ARG A 254 -51.28 31.08 -9.32
CA ARG A 254 -51.87 30.02 -8.50
C ARG A 254 -51.94 28.74 -9.33
N ARG A 255 -51.48 27.60 -8.80
CA ARG A 255 -52.02 26.29 -9.14
C ARG A 255 -52.28 25.48 -7.88
N ARG A 256 -53.43 24.82 -7.94
CA ARG A 256 -54.21 24.22 -6.86
C ARG A 256 -53.56 22.94 -6.37
N ARG A 257 -53.52 22.76 -5.05
CA ARG A 257 -53.34 21.44 -4.40
C ARG A 257 -54.69 20.72 -4.38
N PRO A 258 -54.79 19.43 -4.73
CA PRO A 258 -55.94 18.63 -4.34
C PRO A 258 -55.75 18.14 -2.90
N ARG A 259 -56.74 18.44 -2.05
CA ARG A 259 -57.04 17.74 -0.81
C ARG A 259 -57.57 16.35 -1.18
N VAL A 260 -56.92 15.28 -0.72
CA VAL A 260 -57.50 13.93 -0.73
C VAL A 260 -58.29 13.77 0.57
N ARG A 261 -59.58 13.48 0.42
CA ARG A 261 -60.52 13.09 1.49
C ARG A 261 -60.11 11.71 2.01
N LEU A 262 -59.99 11.58 3.33
CA LEU A 262 -60.02 10.31 4.04
C LEU A 262 -61.50 9.86 4.13
N GLY A 263 -61.79 8.68 3.60
CA GLY A 263 -63.04 7.93 3.81
C GLY A 263 -62.72 6.57 4.44
N PRO A 264 -63.68 5.94 5.16
CA PRO A 264 -63.42 4.90 6.16
C PRO A 264 -63.48 3.47 5.60
N GLY A 265 -62.68 2.56 6.20
CA GLY A 265 -62.90 1.10 6.34
C GLY A 265 -63.07 0.26 5.06
N PRO A 266 -62.48 -0.96 4.98
CA PRO A 266 -63.06 -2.05 5.78
C PRO A 266 -62.07 -3.15 6.25
N GLY A 267 -62.50 -3.88 7.29
CA GLY A 267 -62.40 -5.35 7.34
C GLY A 267 -61.06 -6.00 7.71
N LEU A 268 -60.86 -6.24 9.00
CA LEU A 268 -59.97 -7.28 9.52
C LEU A 268 -60.57 -8.67 9.28
N PRO A 269 -59.78 -9.69 8.87
CA PRO A 269 -60.11 -11.07 9.18
C PRO A 269 -59.23 -11.61 10.31
N HIS A 270 -59.92 -12.08 11.35
CA HIS A 270 -59.39 -12.93 12.42
C HIS A 270 -58.78 -14.22 11.86
N LEU A 271 -57.54 -14.55 12.25
CA LEU A 271 -57.03 -15.92 12.18
C LEU A 271 -56.73 -16.42 13.60
N ARG A 272 -57.60 -17.34 14.03
CA ARG A 272 -57.50 -18.15 15.23
C ARG A 272 -56.32 -19.12 15.11
N GLY A 273 -55.43 -19.12 16.10
CA GLY A 273 -54.46 -20.20 16.30
C GLY A 273 -55.11 -21.47 16.86
N PRO A 274 -54.57 -22.66 16.57
CA PRO A 274 -55.01 -23.89 17.24
C PRO A 274 -54.25 -24.13 18.55
N ARG A 275 -55.02 -24.45 19.59
CA ARG A 275 -54.58 -24.89 20.92
C ARG A 275 -53.99 -26.31 20.90
N PRO A 276 -53.12 -26.66 21.87
CA PRO A 276 -52.59 -28.01 22.04
C PRO A 276 -53.56 -28.93 22.79
N ARG A 277 -53.63 -30.21 22.42
CA ARG A 277 -54.34 -31.27 23.18
C ARG A 277 -53.34 -32.13 23.97
N ARG A 278 -53.66 -32.36 25.24
CA ARG A 278 -53.05 -33.31 26.19
C ARG A 278 -53.45 -34.77 25.86
N GLY A 279 -52.61 -35.73 26.30
CA GLY A 279 -52.59 -37.20 26.02
C GLY A 279 -53.76 -38.04 26.56
N PRO A 280 -53.59 -39.28 27.12
CA PRO A 280 -52.39 -40.11 27.40
C PRO A 280 -52.48 -41.60 26.92
N ALA A 281 -51.40 -42.40 27.04
CA ALA A 281 -51.45 -43.85 27.34
C ALA A 281 -50.05 -44.48 27.54
N ARG A 282 -49.90 -45.19 28.67
CA ARG A 282 -48.95 -46.30 29.00
C ARG A 282 -49.84 -47.55 29.25
N PRO A 283 -49.33 -48.76 29.55
CA PRO A 283 -48.09 -49.47 29.12
C PRO A 283 -48.40 -50.92 28.63
N ALA A 284 -47.41 -51.66 28.12
CA ALA A 284 -47.45 -53.13 28.17
C ALA A 284 -46.04 -53.75 28.09
N THR A 285 -45.72 -54.56 29.10
CA THR A 285 -44.64 -55.56 29.14
C THR A 285 -45.22 -56.92 28.67
N PRO A 286 -44.42 -57.83 28.11
CA PRO A 286 -44.10 -59.06 28.88
C PRO A 286 -42.66 -59.56 28.70
N GLY A 287 -42.20 -60.40 29.66
CA GLY A 287 -40.83 -60.91 29.82
C GLY A 287 -40.46 -62.17 29.00
N PRO A 288 -39.85 -63.22 29.61
CA PRO A 288 -38.38 -63.41 29.64
C PRO A 288 -37.88 -64.78 29.08
N ALA A 289 -36.57 -65.03 29.25
CA ALA A 289 -35.79 -66.29 29.07
C ALA A 289 -35.01 -66.39 27.74
N ARG A 290 -33.77 -66.92 27.62
CA ARG A 290 -33.01 -67.96 28.34
C ARG A 290 -31.48 -67.76 28.18
N ARG A 291 -30.70 -68.15 29.21
CA ARG A 291 -29.30 -68.67 29.14
C ARG A 291 -29.34 -70.16 28.68
N PRO A 292 -28.25 -70.89 28.31
CA PRO A 292 -26.85 -70.78 28.77
C PRO A 292 -25.75 -71.12 27.74
N GLY A 293 -24.48 -71.07 28.15
CA GLY A 293 -23.37 -71.68 27.40
C GLY A 293 -21.99 -71.34 27.95
N ALA A 294 -21.49 -72.15 28.88
CA ALA A 294 -20.13 -72.11 29.41
C ALA A 294 -19.15 -72.80 28.45
N HIS A 295 -17.88 -72.35 28.39
CA HIS A 295 -16.72 -73.25 28.26
C HIS A 295 -15.40 -72.56 28.67
N ARG A 296 -14.49 -73.43 29.12
CA ARG A 296 -13.30 -73.29 29.98
C ARG A 296 -12.08 -72.56 29.36
N PRO A 297 -11.07 -72.24 30.21
CA PRO A 297 -9.81 -71.59 29.82
C PRO A 297 -8.72 -72.60 29.44
N VAL A 298 -7.82 -72.21 28.52
CA VAL A 298 -6.56 -72.91 28.27
C VAL A 298 -5.40 -72.04 28.76
N ARG A 299 -4.74 -72.51 29.83
CA ARG A 299 -3.37 -72.15 30.19
C ARG A 299 -2.42 -72.93 29.29
N LEU A 300 -1.37 -72.29 28.77
CA LEU A 300 -0.09 -72.94 28.51
C LEU A 300 1.04 -71.93 28.80
N ARG A 301 1.83 -72.25 29.83
CA ARG A 301 3.19 -71.75 30.06
C ARG A 301 4.13 -72.52 29.14
N ALA A 302 5.19 -71.87 28.65
CA ALA A 302 6.59 -72.19 28.95
C ALA A 302 7.55 -71.66 27.86
N ASP A 303 8.55 -70.91 28.33
CA ASP A 303 9.97 -70.95 27.95
C ASP A 303 10.41 -70.91 26.48
N HIS A 304 11.16 -69.86 26.11
CA HIS A 304 12.56 -70.06 25.69
C HIS A 304 13.43 -68.80 25.73
N ARG A 305 14.69 -69.05 26.12
CA ARG A 305 15.83 -68.17 26.40
C ARG A 305 16.45 -67.52 25.13
N PRO A 306 17.36 -66.55 25.29
CA PRO A 306 17.79 -65.64 24.23
C PRO A 306 18.94 -66.21 23.38
N ARG A 307 19.00 -65.83 22.09
CA ARG A 307 20.20 -66.00 21.25
C ARG A 307 20.80 -64.65 20.89
N ALA A 308 22.07 -64.52 21.24
CA ALA A 308 22.97 -63.46 20.85
C ALA A 308 23.44 -63.62 19.38
N GLY A 309 23.85 -62.50 18.79
CA GLY A 309 24.83 -62.47 17.69
C GLY A 309 24.28 -62.09 16.31
N HIS A 310 24.52 -60.85 15.87
CA HIS A 310 25.57 -60.58 14.86
C HIS A 310 25.58 -59.10 14.44
N ARG A 311 26.75 -58.47 14.62
CA ARG A 311 27.14 -57.20 13.98
C ARG A 311 27.12 -57.37 12.46
N ARG A 312 26.41 -56.49 11.74
CA ARG A 312 26.64 -56.23 10.31
C ARG A 312 27.04 -54.78 10.09
N ARG A 313 28.19 -54.60 9.45
CA ARG A 313 28.74 -53.32 8.98
C ARG A 313 27.84 -52.72 7.89
N PRO A 314 27.80 -51.39 7.72
CA PRO A 314 27.07 -50.74 6.63
C PRO A 314 27.83 -50.90 5.30
N GLY A 315 27.11 -51.33 4.26
CA GLY A 315 27.60 -51.34 2.87
C GLY A 315 27.53 -49.96 2.20
N PRO A 316 28.24 -49.74 1.08
CA PRO A 316 28.35 -48.44 0.42
C PRO A 316 27.07 -48.06 -0.36
N PRO A 317 26.85 -46.76 -0.67
CA PRO A 317 25.62 -46.29 -1.27
C PRO A 317 25.47 -46.74 -2.73
N ARG A 318 24.28 -47.27 -3.04
CA ARG A 318 23.84 -47.63 -4.40
C ARG A 318 23.68 -46.38 -5.27
N ARG A 319 24.21 -46.47 -6.49
CA ARG A 319 24.01 -45.53 -7.61
C ARG A 319 22.52 -45.38 -7.96
N GLN A 320 22.07 -44.14 -8.15
CA GLN A 320 20.73 -43.82 -8.65
C GLN A 320 20.60 -44.18 -10.14
N PRO A 321 19.41 -44.63 -10.61
CA PRO A 321 19.14 -44.87 -12.02
C PRO A 321 18.89 -43.56 -12.79
N ARG A 322 19.45 -43.52 -14.00
CA ARG A 322 19.29 -42.45 -15.01
C ARG A 322 17.81 -42.32 -15.42
N ARG A 323 17.31 -41.08 -15.45
CA ARG A 323 16.03 -40.72 -16.08
C ARG A 323 16.18 -40.59 -17.61
N PRO A 324 15.19 -40.99 -18.42
CA PRO A 324 15.19 -40.81 -19.87
C PRO A 324 14.78 -39.39 -20.28
N GLY A 325 15.28 -38.98 -21.45
CA GLY A 325 15.34 -37.61 -21.95
C GLY A 325 14.03 -36.99 -22.46
N PHE A 326 14.04 -35.66 -22.49
CA PHE A 326 13.07 -34.80 -23.16
C PHE A 326 13.66 -34.28 -24.48
N PRO A 327 12.86 -34.14 -25.55
CA PRO A 327 13.35 -33.67 -26.85
C PRO A 327 13.48 -32.15 -26.93
N HIS A 328 14.48 -31.73 -27.70
CA HIS A 328 14.91 -30.37 -27.99
C HIS A 328 13.83 -29.49 -28.64
N ARG A 329 13.75 -28.24 -28.17
CA ARG A 329 13.01 -27.14 -28.83
C ARG A 329 14.02 -26.15 -29.42
N HIS A 330 13.84 -25.86 -30.70
CA HIS A 330 14.60 -24.94 -31.53
C HIS A 330 14.72 -23.53 -30.93
N GLN A 331 15.94 -22.96 -30.98
CA GLN A 331 16.16 -21.51 -30.94
C GLN A 331 16.31 -20.97 -32.38
N PRO A 332 15.82 -19.74 -32.66
CA PRO A 332 16.00 -19.09 -33.95
C PRO A 332 17.36 -18.37 -34.03
N VAL A 333 18.04 -18.57 -35.16
CA VAL A 333 19.28 -17.90 -35.55
C VAL A 333 18.97 -16.47 -36.00
N GLN A 334 19.65 -15.49 -35.41
CA GLN A 334 19.75 -14.13 -35.92
C GLN A 334 20.77 -14.08 -37.06
N SER A 335 20.39 -13.54 -38.21
CA SER A 335 21.29 -13.27 -39.34
C SER A 335 21.41 -11.75 -39.54
N GLY A 336 22.62 -11.22 -39.47
CA GLY A 336 22.95 -9.85 -39.86
C GLY A 336 23.16 -9.71 -41.38
N PRO A 337 23.20 -8.49 -41.94
CA PRO A 337 23.40 -8.28 -43.37
C PRO A 337 24.88 -8.07 -43.71
N GLY A 338 25.40 -8.90 -44.62
CA GLY A 338 26.71 -8.76 -45.25
C GLY A 338 26.57 -8.57 -46.76
N ALA A 339 27.36 -7.66 -47.30
CA ALA A 339 27.20 -7.07 -48.63
C ALA A 339 27.96 -7.78 -49.77
N ARG A 340 27.55 -7.42 -51.00
CA ARG A 340 28.29 -7.43 -52.29
C ARG A 340 28.61 -8.78 -52.97
N GLY A 341 28.27 -8.87 -54.25
CA GLY A 341 28.88 -9.81 -55.18
C GLY A 341 28.20 -9.90 -56.55
N ARG A 342 28.77 -9.23 -57.57
CA ARG A 342 28.39 -9.25 -58.99
C ARG A 342 28.62 -10.63 -59.64
N ARG A 343 27.78 -11.05 -60.60
CA ARG A 343 28.11 -11.30 -62.04
C ARG A 343 27.06 -12.17 -62.78
N ARG A 344 26.62 -11.62 -63.92
CA ARG A 344 26.37 -12.19 -65.27
C ARG A 344 25.82 -13.63 -65.43
N GLY A 345 24.74 -13.74 -66.22
CA GLY A 345 24.37 -14.95 -66.97
C GLY A 345 23.12 -14.73 -67.85
N ARG A 346 23.20 -15.06 -69.14
CA ARG A 346 22.24 -14.78 -70.23
C ARG A 346 21.15 -15.86 -70.40
N GLY A 347 20.05 -15.50 -71.05
CA GLY A 347 19.12 -16.37 -71.82
C GLY A 347 17.67 -15.82 -71.80
N ARG A 348 17.16 -15.09 -72.82
CA ARG A 348 16.42 -15.56 -74.03
C ARG A 348 15.46 -16.74 -73.73
N ALA A 349 14.18 -16.78 -74.11
CA ALA A 349 13.32 -16.02 -75.00
C ALA A 349 11.83 -16.36 -74.69
N GLY A 350 10.86 -15.58 -75.22
CA GLY A 350 9.45 -16.00 -75.28
C GLY A 350 8.48 -14.82 -75.26
N ALA A 351 7.90 -14.50 -76.41
CA ALA A 351 7.06 -13.32 -76.68
C ALA A 351 5.55 -13.58 -76.48
N VAL A 352 4.75 -12.56 -76.84
CA VAL A 352 3.27 -12.48 -77.00
C VAL A 352 2.54 -11.96 -75.74
N GLY A 353 1.79 -10.85 -75.73
CA GLY A 353 1.41 -9.85 -76.73
C GLY A 353 0.65 -8.70 -76.01
N ALA A 354 0.82 -7.47 -76.51
CA ALA A 354 0.00 -6.28 -76.19
C ALA A 354 -1.28 -6.30 -77.08
N PRO A 355 -2.35 -5.48 -76.90
CA PRO A 355 -2.34 -4.00 -76.77
C PRO A 355 -3.57 -3.41 -75.98
N PRO A 356 -4.02 -2.13 -76.14
CA PRO A 356 -3.33 -0.86 -76.35
C PRO A 356 -3.69 0.24 -75.31
N HIS A 357 -2.92 1.33 -75.40
CA HIS A 357 -3.07 2.63 -74.75
C HIS A 357 -4.42 3.34 -74.97
N ARG A 358 -4.85 4.10 -73.94
CA ARG A 358 -5.59 5.37 -74.12
C ARG A 358 -4.92 6.48 -73.31
N HIS A 359 -4.29 7.40 -74.03
CA HIS A 359 -3.90 8.71 -73.57
C HIS A 359 -5.14 9.60 -73.46
N VAL A 360 -5.25 10.34 -72.35
CA VAL A 360 -6.14 11.51 -72.19
C VAL A 360 -5.28 12.66 -71.64
N PRO A 361 -5.46 13.90 -72.13
CA PRO A 361 -4.43 14.93 -72.06
C PRO A 361 -4.40 15.70 -70.74
N VAL A 362 -3.19 16.16 -70.42
CA VAL A 362 -2.87 17.12 -69.36
C VAL A 362 -3.36 18.50 -69.81
N HIS A 363 -4.37 19.05 -69.13
CA HIS A 363 -4.72 20.47 -69.20
C HIS A 363 -4.27 21.20 -67.94
N ALA A 364 -3.35 22.13 -68.18
CA ALA A 364 -3.28 23.49 -67.65
C ALA A 364 -3.60 23.75 -66.16
N ARG A 365 -2.53 24.19 -65.48
CA ARG A 365 -2.50 25.00 -64.26
C ARG A 365 -3.59 26.08 -64.26
N ARG A 366 -4.33 26.15 -63.16
CA ARG A 366 -4.92 27.38 -62.64
C ARG A 366 -4.45 27.53 -61.20
N ASP A 367 -3.71 28.60 -60.96
CA ASP A 367 -3.32 29.07 -59.64
C ASP A 367 -4.58 29.37 -58.82
N LEU A 368 -4.83 28.55 -57.80
CA LEU A 368 -5.71 28.90 -56.68
C LEU A 368 -4.81 29.29 -55.50
N PRO A 369 -5.07 30.43 -54.83
CA PRO A 369 -4.34 30.80 -53.64
C PRO A 369 -4.65 29.81 -52.50
N ASP A 370 -3.60 29.40 -51.78
CA ASP A 370 -3.70 28.63 -50.54
C ASP A 370 -4.71 29.29 -49.59
N VAL A 371 -5.84 28.64 -49.38
CA VAL A 371 -6.77 28.95 -48.29
C VAL A 371 -6.21 28.24 -47.06
N PRO A 372 -5.70 28.96 -46.04
CA PRO A 372 -5.23 28.32 -44.82
C PRO A 372 -6.40 27.63 -44.11
N ASP A 373 -6.21 26.36 -43.77
CA ASP A 373 -7.08 25.54 -42.94
C ASP A 373 -7.32 26.24 -41.58
N PRO A 374 -8.54 26.74 -41.26
CA PRO A 374 -8.76 27.57 -40.09
C PRO A 374 -8.89 26.79 -38.77
N TYR A 375 -8.60 25.49 -38.73
CA TYR A 375 -8.85 24.66 -37.54
C TYR A 375 -7.68 23.84 -36.99
N GLN A 376 -6.44 24.10 -37.44
CA GLN A 376 -5.26 23.50 -36.81
C GLN A 376 -4.41 24.56 -36.13
N HIS A 377 -4.27 24.39 -34.80
CA HIS A 377 -3.55 25.19 -33.81
C HIS A 377 -4.37 26.31 -33.15
N GLU A 378 -4.79 26.09 -31.89
CA GLU A 378 -4.55 27.02 -30.75
C GLU A 378 -5.22 26.62 -29.41
N GLU A 379 -6.04 25.57 -29.31
CA GLU A 379 -6.73 25.27 -28.04
C GLU A 379 -5.84 24.68 -26.92
N GLY A 380 -4.60 24.25 -27.22
CA GLY A 380 -3.63 23.79 -26.23
C GLY A 380 -2.92 24.89 -25.45
N VAL A 381 -2.91 26.13 -25.98
CA VAL A 381 -2.20 27.27 -25.39
C VAL A 381 -3.10 28.06 -24.44
N ALA A 382 -4.40 28.17 -24.77
CA ALA A 382 -5.36 28.98 -24.01
C ALA A 382 -5.56 28.57 -22.53
N MET A 383 -5.32 27.31 -22.16
CA MET A 383 -5.49 26.83 -20.76
C MET A 383 -4.22 26.89 -19.91
N ALA A 384 -3.04 26.78 -20.52
CA ALA A 384 -1.81 27.21 -19.87
C ALA A 384 -1.91 28.71 -19.54
N ASP A 385 -2.51 29.46 -20.46
CA ASP A 385 -2.74 30.89 -20.32
C ASP A 385 -3.72 31.22 -19.19
N ILE A 386 -4.87 30.57 -19.03
CA ILE A 386 -5.79 30.89 -17.92
C ILE A 386 -5.20 30.58 -16.53
N ARG A 387 -4.42 29.50 -16.38
CA ARG A 387 -3.71 29.19 -15.12
C ARG A 387 -2.63 30.24 -14.84
N GLN A 388 -1.90 30.64 -15.87
CA GLN A 388 -0.87 31.66 -15.79
C GLN A 388 -1.47 33.05 -15.53
N GLN A 389 -2.59 33.39 -16.18
CA GLN A 389 -3.36 34.62 -16.02
C GLN A 389 -3.94 34.70 -14.62
N LEU A 390 -4.58 33.64 -14.11
CA LEU A 390 -5.06 33.60 -12.73
C LEU A 390 -3.90 33.65 -11.74
N GLY A 391 -2.80 32.95 -12.02
CA GLY A 391 -1.57 33.04 -11.23
C GLY A 391 -1.00 34.45 -11.18
N GLN A 392 -1.02 35.16 -12.32
CA GLN A 392 -0.60 36.54 -12.45
C GLN A 392 -1.59 37.52 -11.81
N ASP A 393 -2.90 37.31 -11.91
CA ASP A 393 -3.94 38.13 -11.28
C ASP A 393 -3.92 37.97 -9.76
N LEU A 394 -3.70 36.75 -9.27
CA LEU A 394 -3.48 36.47 -7.85
C LEU A 394 -2.15 37.06 -7.34
N ALA A 395 -1.14 37.21 -8.20
CA ALA A 395 0.13 37.87 -7.89
C ALA A 395 0.02 39.41 -7.96
N ARG A 396 -0.77 39.96 -8.90
CA ARG A 396 -1.04 41.40 -9.08
C ARG A 396 -1.97 41.96 -8.00
N GLY A 397 -2.86 41.12 -7.45
CA GLY A 397 -3.84 41.52 -6.43
C GLY A 397 -3.30 41.92 -5.05
N ARG A 398 -1.98 42.09 -4.85
CA ARG A 398 -1.41 42.68 -3.62
C ARG A 398 -0.17 43.52 -3.91
N GLY A 399 -0.38 44.83 -4.00
CA GLY A 399 0.68 45.79 -3.72
C GLY A 399 1.04 45.74 -2.24
N GLY A 400 2.07 44.95 -1.89
CA GLY A 400 2.63 44.92 -0.54
C GLY A 400 3.47 43.66 -0.28
N GLY A 401 4.79 43.77 -0.43
CA GLY A 401 5.87 42.93 0.13
C GLY A 401 5.52 41.47 0.44
N GLY A 402 5.65 40.59 -0.57
CA GLY A 402 5.18 39.22 -0.57
C GLY A 402 5.94 38.26 0.36
N SER A 403 5.33 37.93 1.49
CA SER A 403 5.51 36.62 2.09
C SER A 403 4.69 35.59 1.30
N LEU A 404 5.24 34.39 1.08
CA LEU A 404 4.55 33.26 0.47
C LEU A 404 3.31 32.91 1.33
N GLN A 405 2.17 33.47 0.99
CA GLN A 405 0.97 33.28 1.79
C GLN A 405 0.37 31.90 1.54
N THR A 406 0.41 31.10 2.60
CA THR A 406 -0.36 29.87 2.70
C THR A 406 -1.83 30.23 2.90
N VAL A 407 -2.70 29.65 2.09
CA VAL A 407 -4.16 29.79 2.19
C VAL A 407 -4.80 28.43 2.35
N THR A 408 -6.01 28.41 2.89
CA THR A 408 -6.79 27.20 3.04
C THR A 408 -7.64 26.96 1.80
N ALA A 409 -7.66 25.72 1.30
CA ALA A 409 -8.55 25.27 0.24
C ALA A 409 -9.24 23.95 0.63
N THR A 410 -10.33 23.61 -0.06
CA THR A 410 -10.99 22.31 0.10
C THR A 410 -10.71 21.44 -1.12
N VAL A 411 -10.27 20.21 -0.92
CA VAL A 411 -10.08 19.23 -1.98
C VAL A 411 -11.45 18.79 -2.50
N THR A 412 -11.75 19.06 -3.77
CA THR A 412 -13.03 18.67 -4.39
C THR A 412 -12.99 17.27 -4.97
N ASP A 413 -11.83 16.83 -5.48
CA ASP A 413 -11.60 15.50 -6.02
C ASP A 413 -10.10 15.13 -5.96
N VAL A 414 -9.81 13.82 -5.98
CA VAL A 414 -8.44 13.27 -6.08
C VAL A 414 -8.28 12.58 -7.43
N THR A 415 -7.18 12.88 -8.11
CA THR A 415 -6.99 12.43 -9.49
C THR A 415 -6.21 11.13 -9.60
N ASP A 416 -6.13 10.61 -10.82
CA ASP A 416 -5.36 9.44 -11.17
C ASP A 416 -3.84 9.60 -11.11
N GLU A 417 -3.36 10.79 -11.45
CA GLU A 417 -1.94 11.18 -11.41
C GLU A 417 -1.44 11.55 -10.01
N GLY A 418 -2.30 11.46 -9.00
CA GLY A 418 -1.98 11.84 -7.62
C GLY A 418 -2.03 13.35 -7.38
N THR A 419 -2.50 14.15 -8.33
CA THR A 419 -2.85 15.56 -8.09
C THR A 419 -4.24 15.66 -7.44
N VAL A 420 -4.65 16.86 -7.07
CA VAL A 420 -5.99 17.13 -6.52
C VAL A 420 -6.69 18.27 -7.24
N HIS A 421 -8.00 18.27 -7.21
CA HIS A 421 -8.80 19.44 -7.55
C HIS A 421 -9.15 20.20 -6.27
N LEU A 422 -9.10 21.52 -6.32
CA LEU A 422 -9.30 22.37 -5.16
C LEU A 422 -10.40 23.39 -5.41
N LEU A 423 -11.20 23.66 -4.40
CA LEU A 423 -11.99 24.88 -4.28
C LEU A 423 -11.19 25.88 -3.45
N LEU A 424 -10.66 26.91 -4.09
CA LEU A 424 -9.88 27.96 -3.45
C LEU A 424 -10.56 29.32 -3.68
N GLY A 425 -11.11 29.91 -2.62
CA GLY A 425 -11.76 31.23 -2.70
C GLY A 425 -12.96 31.27 -3.66
N GLY A 426 -13.66 30.14 -3.85
CA GLY A 426 -14.77 30.00 -4.79
C GLY A 426 -14.39 29.62 -6.22
N ALA A 427 -13.10 29.65 -6.57
CA ALA A 427 -12.60 29.17 -7.86
C ALA A 427 -12.22 27.68 -7.77
N GLU A 428 -12.57 26.91 -8.80
CA GLU A 428 -12.16 25.51 -8.93
C GLU A 428 -10.82 25.43 -9.69
N LEU A 429 -9.83 24.80 -9.07
CA LEU A 429 -8.49 24.60 -9.61
C LEU A 429 -8.29 23.11 -9.88
N TYR A 430 -7.98 22.75 -11.12
CA TYR A 430 -7.76 21.37 -11.52
C TYR A 430 -6.27 21.02 -11.56
N ASP A 431 -5.95 19.76 -11.25
CA ASP A 431 -4.61 19.16 -11.25
C ASP A 431 -3.55 19.91 -10.43
N VAL A 432 -3.92 20.34 -9.23
CA VAL A 432 -2.99 20.99 -8.32
C VAL A 432 -2.01 19.96 -7.76
N ALA A 433 -0.72 20.23 -7.96
CA ALA A 433 0.35 19.37 -7.46
C ALA A 433 0.32 19.30 -5.93
N CYS A 434 0.59 18.11 -5.40
CA CYS A 434 0.66 17.85 -3.98
C CYS A 434 2.07 17.42 -3.59
N THR A 435 2.53 17.86 -2.43
CA THR A 435 3.73 17.26 -1.82
C THR A 435 3.45 15.81 -1.40
N ASP A 436 4.52 15.02 -1.26
CA ASP A 436 4.45 13.64 -0.75
C ASP A 436 4.02 13.57 0.73
N ALA A 437 4.08 14.71 1.44
CA ALA A 437 3.59 14.84 2.81
C ALA A 437 2.06 14.73 2.88
N TYR A 438 1.33 15.11 1.82
CA TYR A 438 -0.11 14.96 1.77
C TYR A 438 -0.51 13.55 1.29
N ARG A 439 -0.39 12.57 2.19
CA ARG A 439 -0.79 11.18 1.98
C ARG A 439 -2.29 10.97 2.22
N ASN A 440 -2.84 9.85 1.74
CA ASN A 440 -4.24 9.46 1.96
C ASN A 440 -5.27 10.54 1.55
N ARG A 441 -4.98 11.23 0.45
CA ARG A 441 -5.78 12.34 -0.10
C ARG A 441 -7.23 11.90 -0.27
N LYS A 442 -8.18 12.71 0.19
CA LYS A 442 -9.62 12.48 -0.03
C LYS A 442 -10.35 13.77 -0.38
N ALA A 443 -11.42 13.63 -1.17
CA ALA A 443 -12.37 14.71 -1.38
C ALA A 443 -12.99 15.14 -0.04
N GLY A 444 -13.18 16.45 0.14
CA GLY A 444 -13.62 17.08 1.38
C GLY A 444 -12.49 17.46 2.34
N ASP A 445 -11.24 17.10 2.07
CA ASP A 445 -10.11 17.52 2.90
C ASP A 445 -9.90 19.03 2.84
N THR A 446 -9.65 19.62 4.01
CA THR A 446 -9.14 20.99 4.11
C THR A 446 -7.62 20.94 4.04
N VAL A 447 -7.00 21.72 3.16
CA VAL A 447 -5.55 21.69 2.89
C VAL A 447 -4.94 23.08 2.90
N ALA A 448 -3.67 23.15 3.31
CA ALA A 448 -2.83 24.32 3.19
C ALA A 448 -2.22 24.39 1.79
N VAL A 449 -2.44 25.48 1.07
CA VAL A 449 -1.99 25.69 -0.31
C VAL A 449 -1.08 26.90 -0.35
N ARG A 450 0.09 26.76 -0.96
CA ARG A 450 0.94 27.90 -1.28
C ARG A 450 0.41 28.59 -2.53
N ARG A 451 0.03 29.85 -2.42
CA ARG A 451 -0.34 30.66 -3.60
C ARG A 451 0.90 30.97 -4.42
N GLY A 452 0.78 30.79 -5.73
CA GLY A 452 1.82 31.10 -6.73
C GLY A 452 1.24 30.92 -8.13
N ALA A 453 2.06 31.16 -9.16
CA ALA A 453 1.65 30.92 -10.55
C ALA A 453 1.19 29.47 -10.78
N VAL A 454 1.82 28.53 -10.06
CA VAL A 454 1.36 27.15 -9.93
C VAL A 454 1.08 26.90 -8.44
N PRO A 455 -0.19 26.81 -8.00
CA PRO A 455 -0.50 26.49 -6.63
C PRO A 455 0.02 25.09 -6.28
N VAL A 456 0.49 24.91 -5.04
CA VAL A 456 0.98 23.62 -4.55
C VAL A 456 0.36 23.34 -3.19
N VAL A 457 -0.22 22.15 -3.03
CA VAL A 457 -0.72 21.69 -1.73
C VAL A 457 0.47 21.28 -0.86
N LEU A 458 0.59 21.90 0.31
CA LEU A 458 1.70 21.68 1.23
C LEU A 458 1.40 20.55 2.22
N TRP A 459 0.26 20.60 2.92
CA TRP A 459 -0.19 19.58 3.87
C TRP A 459 -1.71 19.65 4.13
N ARG A 460 -2.27 18.57 4.71
CA ARG A 460 -3.66 18.51 5.17
C ARG A 460 -3.82 19.27 6.48
N LEU A 461 -4.89 20.06 6.60
CA LEU A 461 -5.28 20.76 7.82
C LEU A 461 -6.43 19.95 8.48
N GLY A 462 -6.17 19.32 9.62
CA GLY A 462 -7.15 18.51 10.37
C GLY A 462 -6.54 17.24 10.97
N ASP A 463 -7.38 16.38 11.56
CA ASP A 463 -6.95 15.16 12.27
C ASP A 463 -6.02 14.28 11.41
N ASP A 464 -4.93 13.84 12.04
CA ASP A 464 -3.87 13.05 11.43
C ASP A 464 -4.44 11.72 10.88
N PRO A 465 -4.19 11.34 9.61
CA PRO A 465 -4.64 10.07 9.05
C PRO A 465 -4.18 8.81 9.80
N ALA A 466 -3.23 8.92 10.75
CA ALA A 466 -2.77 7.80 11.57
C ALA A 466 -3.91 6.99 12.23
N ASP A 467 -5.01 7.65 12.63
CA ASP A 467 -6.16 6.97 13.24
C ASP A 467 -6.97 6.11 12.24
N ALA A 468 -6.95 6.47 10.95
CA ALA A 468 -7.57 5.66 9.89
C ALA A 468 -6.70 4.46 9.49
N ASP A 469 -5.38 4.59 9.63
CA ASP A 469 -4.44 3.49 9.38
C ASP A 469 -4.52 2.44 10.50
N ALA A 470 -4.78 2.82 11.75
CA ALA A 470 -4.98 1.86 12.85
C ALA A 470 -6.14 0.88 12.61
N ALA A 471 -7.28 1.35 12.10
CA ALA A 471 -8.41 0.49 11.74
C ALA A 471 -8.05 -0.46 10.58
N ARG A 472 -7.32 0.03 9.59
CA ARG A 472 -6.89 -0.74 8.42
C ARG A 472 -5.84 -1.80 8.79
N THR A 473 -4.89 -1.44 9.65
CA THR A 473 -3.89 -2.35 10.20
C THR A 473 -4.55 -3.40 11.08
N THR A 474 -5.59 -3.04 11.84
CA THR A 474 -6.37 -4.01 12.62
C THR A 474 -7.11 -4.99 11.70
N ASP A 475 -7.73 -4.52 10.62
CA ASP A 475 -8.39 -5.39 9.63
C ASP A 475 -7.39 -6.33 8.94
N ILE A 476 -6.22 -5.82 8.53
CA ILE A 476 -5.15 -6.63 7.91
C ILE A 476 -4.57 -7.62 8.91
N ALA A 477 -4.32 -7.21 10.15
CA ALA A 477 -3.81 -8.09 11.21
C ALA A 477 -4.82 -9.20 11.54
N GLN A 478 -6.12 -8.87 11.57
CA GLN A 478 -7.18 -9.86 11.74
C GLN A 478 -7.27 -10.82 10.54
N ASP A 479 -7.15 -10.34 9.31
CA ASP A 479 -7.13 -11.19 8.12
C ASP A 479 -5.87 -12.09 8.07
N ALA A 480 -4.70 -11.57 8.45
CA ALA A 480 -3.45 -12.33 8.52
C ALA A 480 -3.48 -13.39 9.65
N ALA A 481 -4.03 -13.03 10.82
CA ALA A 481 -4.24 -13.96 11.92
C ALA A 481 -5.22 -15.10 11.56
N GLN A 482 -6.02 -14.96 10.49
CA GLN A 482 -6.99 -15.97 10.04
C GLN A 482 -6.49 -16.93 8.97
N ASP A 483 -5.46 -16.54 8.22
CA ASP A 483 -4.75 -17.48 7.35
C ASP A 483 -3.81 -18.37 8.18
N LEU A 484 -3.42 -17.91 9.37
CA LEU A 484 -2.85 -18.74 10.43
C LEU A 484 -3.97 -19.53 11.14
N VAL A 485 -4.40 -20.64 10.53
CA VAL A 485 -5.04 -21.72 11.28
C VAL A 485 -4.02 -22.22 12.30
N ALA A 486 -4.08 -21.72 13.52
CA ALA A 486 -3.17 -22.10 14.59
C ALA A 486 -3.49 -23.52 15.10
N ILE A 487 -3.06 -24.52 14.34
CA ILE A 487 -2.56 -25.75 14.97
C ILE A 487 -1.15 -25.37 15.43
N SER A 488 -1.03 -24.84 16.64
CA SER A 488 0.25 -24.35 17.20
C SER A 488 1.27 -25.47 17.41
N ALA A 489 0.82 -26.73 17.48
CA ALA A 489 1.66 -27.92 17.44
C ALA A 489 0.83 -29.14 17.00
N TYR A 490 1.41 -29.98 16.14
CA TYR A 490 0.92 -31.34 15.88
C TYR A 490 2.10 -32.28 16.10
N THR A 491 2.00 -33.19 17.06
CA THR A 491 3.03 -34.20 17.33
C THR A 491 2.54 -35.56 16.87
N TRP A 492 3.40 -36.29 16.15
CA TRP A 492 3.14 -37.67 15.76
C TRP A 492 3.80 -38.60 16.78
N GLY A 493 3.02 -39.48 17.41
CA GLY A 493 3.52 -40.44 18.38
C GLY A 493 2.42 -41.39 18.85
N THR A 494 2.82 -42.54 19.39
CA THR A 494 1.91 -43.53 19.97
C THR A 494 1.72 -43.37 21.48
N GLY A 495 2.50 -42.48 22.11
CA GLY A 495 2.43 -42.20 23.54
C GLY A 495 1.59 -40.96 23.86
N ALA A 496 0.98 -40.93 25.04
CA ALA A 496 0.31 -39.75 25.56
C ALA A 496 1.32 -38.60 25.77
N PRO A 497 0.94 -37.34 25.50
CA PRO A 497 1.81 -36.20 25.79
C PRO A 497 2.15 -36.14 27.29
N PRO A 498 3.40 -35.81 27.67
CA PRO A 498 3.74 -35.60 29.07
C PRO A 498 3.04 -34.33 29.61
N GLY A 499 2.67 -34.36 30.89
CA GLY A 499 2.01 -33.25 31.60
C GLY A 499 0.52 -33.46 31.85
N SER A 500 -0.08 -32.58 32.66
CA SER A 500 -1.52 -32.55 32.92
C SER A 500 -2.24 -31.61 31.95
N GLY A 501 -3.58 -31.73 31.85
CA GLY A 501 -4.42 -30.83 31.03
C GLY A 501 -4.70 -31.32 29.60
N TRP A 502 -4.23 -32.51 29.23
CA TRP A 502 -4.55 -33.15 27.95
C TRP A 502 -5.86 -33.93 28.04
N GLN A 503 -6.75 -33.74 27.07
CA GLN A 503 -7.97 -34.55 26.92
C GLN A 503 -7.82 -35.53 25.76
N GLN A 504 -8.20 -36.79 25.99
CA GLN A 504 -8.15 -37.81 24.96
C GLN A 504 -9.31 -37.62 23.99
N VAL A 505 -8.97 -37.46 22.71
CA VAL A 505 -9.92 -37.48 21.60
C VAL A 505 -10.24 -38.93 21.26
N THR A 506 -11.53 -39.28 21.30
CA THR A 506 -12.04 -40.61 20.95
C THR A 506 -12.20 -40.78 19.45
N THR A 507 -12.72 -39.74 18.78
CA THR A 507 -12.94 -39.76 17.34
C THR A 507 -12.56 -38.41 16.75
N LEU A 508 -11.85 -38.43 15.63
CA LEU A 508 -11.54 -37.25 14.85
C LEU A 508 -12.39 -37.24 13.59
N PHE A 509 -13.05 -36.12 13.32
CA PHE A 509 -13.77 -35.89 12.08
C PHE A 509 -13.11 -34.76 11.32
N THR A 510 -13.11 -34.85 10.00
CA THR A 510 -12.74 -33.74 9.14
C THR A 510 -13.85 -33.46 8.15
N LYS A 511 -14.16 -32.19 7.94
CA LYS A 511 -15.04 -31.75 6.86
C LYS A 511 -14.41 -30.58 6.14
N LYS A 512 -14.74 -30.41 4.87
CA LYS A 512 -14.44 -29.18 4.14
C LYS A 512 -15.62 -28.23 4.36
N ASP A 513 -15.35 -27.00 4.78
CA ASP A 513 -16.41 -25.99 4.89
C ASP A 513 -16.79 -25.41 3.51
N GLY A 514 -17.81 -24.55 3.47
CA GLY A 514 -18.26 -23.89 2.24
C GLY A 514 -17.24 -22.92 1.63
N ALA A 515 -16.18 -22.55 2.36
CA ALA A 515 -15.06 -21.74 1.88
C ALA A 515 -13.87 -22.60 1.39
N GLY A 516 -13.98 -23.92 1.50
CA GLY A 516 -12.95 -24.86 1.08
C GLY A 516 -11.84 -25.11 2.11
N LYS A 517 -11.98 -24.59 3.33
CA LYS A 517 -11.05 -24.84 4.43
C LYS A 517 -11.38 -26.18 5.10
N GLY A 518 -10.34 -26.91 5.50
CA GLY A 518 -10.49 -28.13 6.30
C GLY A 518 -10.82 -27.77 7.74
N VAL A 519 -11.95 -28.26 8.24
CA VAL A 519 -12.37 -28.16 9.64
C VAL A 519 -12.11 -29.51 10.30
N LEU A 520 -11.43 -29.48 11.44
CA LEU A 520 -11.23 -30.64 12.31
C LEU A 520 -12.25 -30.58 13.44
N TYR A 521 -12.87 -31.71 13.76
CA TYR A 521 -13.73 -31.85 14.92
C TYR A 521 -13.24 -33.03 15.76
N ALA A 522 -13.00 -32.79 17.03
CA ALA A 522 -12.51 -33.78 17.98
C ALA A 522 -13.62 -34.15 18.96
N GLN A 523 -14.03 -35.41 18.97
CA GLN A 523 -15.01 -35.93 19.91
C GLN A 523 -14.30 -36.43 21.18
N LEU A 524 -14.73 -35.94 22.34
CA LEU A 524 -14.26 -36.40 23.64
C LEU A 524 -15.19 -37.50 24.19
N GLY A 525 -14.62 -38.50 24.87
CA GLY A 525 -15.40 -39.61 25.46
C GLY A 525 -16.23 -39.19 26.67
N THR A 526 -15.77 -38.17 27.40
CA THR A 526 -16.48 -37.52 28.50
C THR A 526 -16.05 -36.06 28.53
N ALA A 527 -17.00 -35.12 28.44
CA ALA A 527 -16.73 -33.70 28.54
C ALA A 527 -16.77 -33.29 30.02
N SER A 528 -15.62 -32.96 30.61
CA SER A 528 -15.56 -32.38 31.96
C SER A 528 -15.78 -30.86 31.96
N ASP A 529 -15.64 -30.21 30.80
CA ASP A 529 -15.75 -28.77 30.63
C ASP A 529 -16.89 -28.42 29.68
N THR A 530 -17.60 -27.32 29.98
CA THR A 530 -18.58 -26.73 29.06
C THR A 530 -17.85 -26.33 27.79
N SER A 531 -18.32 -26.77 26.63
CA SER A 531 -17.78 -26.31 25.35
C SER A 531 -17.87 -24.79 25.29
N PRO A 532 -16.79 -24.08 24.89
CA PRO A 532 -16.88 -22.65 24.65
C PRO A 532 -17.96 -22.36 23.61
N ASP A 533 -18.61 -21.21 23.72
CA ASP A 533 -19.54 -20.75 22.69
C ASP A 533 -18.86 -20.81 21.33
N ALA A 534 -19.59 -21.32 20.34
CA ALA A 534 -19.08 -21.38 18.99
C ALA A 534 -18.65 -19.96 18.58
N PRO A 535 -17.42 -19.77 18.05
CA PRO A 535 -16.99 -18.47 17.60
C PRO A 535 -17.98 -17.98 16.54
N PRO A 536 -18.31 -16.66 16.51
CA PRO A 536 -19.27 -16.13 15.56
C PRO A 536 -18.84 -16.49 14.14
N THR A 537 -19.77 -16.96 13.30
CA THR A 537 -19.44 -17.21 11.89
C THR A 537 -18.94 -15.91 11.29
N ARG A 538 -17.74 -15.89 10.70
CA ARG A 538 -17.22 -14.69 10.03
C ARG A 538 -17.63 -14.70 8.56
N ALA A 539 -17.86 -13.51 8.02
CA ALA A 539 -18.09 -13.31 6.60
C ALA A 539 -16.95 -13.89 5.75
N PRO A 540 -17.25 -14.50 4.58
CA PRO A 540 -16.24 -14.86 3.60
C PRO A 540 -15.38 -13.65 3.17
N LYS A 541 -14.12 -13.92 2.80
CA LYS A 541 -13.17 -12.90 2.33
C LYS A 541 -13.72 -12.13 1.13
N ALA A 542 -13.51 -10.81 1.13
CA ALA A 542 -13.90 -9.95 0.03
C ALA A 542 -13.17 -10.34 -1.27
N VAL A 543 -13.84 -10.16 -2.40
CA VAL A 543 -13.29 -10.48 -3.73
C VAL A 543 -13.30 -9.22 -4.59
N THR A 544 -12.21 -8.99 -5.31
CA THR A 544 -12.09 -7.91 -6.29
C THR A 544 -12.06 -8.48 -7.71
N ILE A 545 -12.88 -7.92 -8.59
CA ILE A 545 -13.06 -8.37 -9.97
C ILE A 545 -12.87 -7.19 -10.91
N SER A 546 -11.89 -7.32 -11.81
CA SER A 546 -11.70 -6.37 -12.92
C SER A 546 -12.49 -6.80 -14.15
N PRO A 547 -12.99 -5.84 -14.96
CA PRO A 547 -13.65 -6.16 -16.22
C PRO A 547 -12.68 -6.87 -17.17
N THR A 548 -13.21 -7.81 -17.95
CA THR A 548 -12.48 -8.48 -19.04
C THR A 548 -12.33 -7.62 -20.26
N ASP A 549 -13.30 -6.74 -20.48
CA ASP A 549 -13.41 -5.91 -21.67
C ASP A 549 -14.22 -4.66 -21.35
N SER A 550 -14.06 -3.61 -22.15
CA SER A 550 -14.81 -2.38 -22.04
C SER A 550 -14.81 -1.61 -23.35
N GLY A 551 -15.88 -0.86 -23.64
CA GLY A 551 -15.95 -0.08 -24.87
C GLY A 551 -17.15 0.84 -24.93
N SER A 552 -17.39 1.43 -26.10
CA SER A 552 -18.57 2.25 -26.40
C SER A 552 -19.28 1.82 -27.66
N TRP A 553 -20.59 2.05 -27.71
CA TRP A 553 -21.46 1.76 -28.85
C TRP A 553 -22.24 3.00 -29.26
N ARG A 554 -22.34 3.20 -30.57
CA ARG A 554 -23.08 4.31 -31.17
C ARG A 554 -23.67 3.85 -32.50
N SER A 555 -24.87 4.32 -32.80
CA SER A 555 -25.53 4.08 -34.10
C SER A 555 -25.58 2.61 -34.51
N GLY A 556 -25.92 1.71 -33.58
CA GLY A 556 -26.13 0.29 -33.88
C GLY A 556 -24.90 -0.59 -33.75
N ARG A 557 -23.70 -0.05 -33.48
CA ARG A 557 -22.42 -0.79 -33.55
C ARG A 557 -21.40 -0.32 -32.52
N PRO A 558 -20.33 -1.10 -32.25
CA PRO A 558 -19.15 -0.63 -31.54
C PRO A 558 -18.59 0.65 -32.18
N ASP A 559 -18.24 1.63 -31.35
CA ASP A 559 -17.64 2.88 -31.78
C ASP A 559 -16.11 2.79 -31.71
N SER A 560 -15.47 2.63 -32.86
CA SER A 560 -14.00 2.55 -32.97
C SER A 560 -13.29 3.81 -32.48
N TYR A 561 -13.98 4.96 -32.42
CA TYR A 561 -13.42 6.21 -31.91
C TYR A 561 -13.42 6.30 -30.38
N ALA A 562 -14.15 5.41 -29.69
CA ALA A 562 -14.32 5.46 -28.24
C ALA A 562 -14.10 4.08 -27.61
N THR A 563 -12.81 3.69 -27.53
CA THR A 563 -12.37 2.41 -26.93
C THR A 563 -12.56 2.35 -25.41
N SER A 564 -12.84 3.48 -24.76
CA SER A 564 -13.19 3.54 -23.34
C SER A 564 -14.70 3.77 -23.20
N PRO A 565 -15.37 3.23 -22.17
CA PRO A 565 -16.78 3.50 -21.89
C PRO A 565 -17.07 4.99 -21.87
N THR A 566 -17.93 5.44 -22.78
CA THR A 566 -18.26 6.85 -22.99
C THR A 566 -19.77 7.01 -23.02
N GLN A 567 -20.27 8.08 -22.39
CA GLN A 567 -21.66 8.51 -22.46
C GLN A 567 -21.77 9.87 -23.15
N GLY A 568 -22.97 10.21 -23.63
CA GLY A 568 -23.26 11.49 -24.28
C GLY A 568 -22.65 11.61 -25.67
N ASP A 569 -22.65 12.84 -26.19
CA ASP A 569 -22.16 13.15 -27.52
C ASP A 569 -21.47 14.52 -27.58
N TRP A 570 -20.20 14.51 -28.00
CA TRP A 570 -19.43 15.74 -28.22
C TRP A 570 -19.49 16.22 -29.67
N THR A 571 -19.65 15.30 -30.62
CA THR A 571 -19.42 15.56 -32.05
C THR A 571 -20.71 15.75 -32.85
N GLY A 572 -21.89 15.65 -32.21
CA GLY A 572 -23.19 15.65 -32.89
C GLY A 572 -23.49 14.37 -33.67
N GLY A 573 -22.71 13.30 -33.46
CA GLY A 573 -22.87 12.03 -34.17
C GLY A 573 -23.77 11.01 -33.46
N GLY A 574 -24.45 11.42 -32.39
CA GLY A 574 -25.32 10.60 -31.57
C GLY A 574 -24.68 10.14 -30.26
N ASP A 575 -25.55 9.87 -29.28
CA ASP A 575 -25.13 9.50 -27.93
C ASP A 575 -24.48 8.12 -27.87
N ARG A 576 -23.39 8.02 -27.11
CA ARG A 576 -22.68 6.76 -26.87
C ARG A 576 -23.24 6.02 -25.65
N ARG A 577 -23.25 4.69 -25.75
CA ARG A 577 -23.45 3.78 -24.62
C ARG A 577 -22.12 3.11 -24.29
N GLY A 578 -21.55 3.38 -23.12
CA GLY A 578 -20.33 2.74 -22.64
C GLY A 578 -20.62 1.50 -21.81
N ALA A 579 -19.75 0.50 -21.77
CA ALA A 579 -19.92 -0.67 -20.89
C ALA A 579 -18.63 -1.33 -20.41
N TRP A 580 -18.73 -2.03 -19.29
CA TRP A 580 -17.71 -2.90 -18.69
C TRP A 580 -18.26 -4.32 -18.57
N PHE A 581 -17.57 -5.28 -19.18
CA PHE A 581 -17.98 -6.68 -19.24
C PHE A 581 -17.15 -7.50 -18.25
N TYR A 582 -17.79 -8.43 -17.54
CA TYR A 582 -17.12 -9.29 -16.54
C TYR A 582 -17.32 -10.79 -16.81
N GLY A 583 -18.02 -11.15 -17.89
CA GLY A 583 -18.40 -12.54 -18.18
C GLY A 583 -19.26 -13.14 -17.06
N THR A 584 -18.87 -14.32 -16.58
CA THR A 584 -19.53 -15.00 -15.45
C THR A 584 -18.87 -14.74 -14.10
N ARG A 585 -17.75 -14.01 -14.07
CA ARG A 585 -16.86 -13.89 -12.90
C ARG A 585 -17.58 -13.37 -11.66
N ILE A 586 -18.52 -12.44 -11.81
CA ILE A 586 -19.28 -11.88 -10.68
C ILE A 586 -20.17 -12.95 -10.05
N LYS A 587 -20.96 -13.66 -10.86
CA LYS A 587 -21.82 -14.77 -10.42
C LYS A 587 -20.99 -15.87 -9.77
N ASP A 588 -19.90 -16.28 -10.42
CA ASP A 588 -19.04 -17.36 -9.93
C ASP A 588 -18.41 -17.00 -8.57
N ALA A 589 -18.02 -15.74 -8.38
CA ALA A 589 -17.49 -15.26 -7.10
C ALA A 589 -18.54 -15.25 -5.97
N CYS A 590 -19.82 -15.06 -6.31
CA CYS A 590 -20.95 -15.00 -5.38
C CYS A 590 -21.58 -16.36 -5.09
N GLN A 591 -21.24 -17.41 -5.84
CA GLN A 591 -21.86 -18.72 -5.68
C GLN A 591 -21.67 -19.26 -4.26
N GLY A 592 -22.79 -19.63 -3.61
CA GLY A 592 -22.80 -20.15 -2.25
C GLY A 592 -22.52 -19.11 -1.15
N LYS A 593 -22.52 -17.81 -1.46
CA LYS A 593 -22.22 -16.74 -0.50
C LYS A 593 -23.31 -15.67 -0.51
N THR A 594 -23.60 -15.11 0.67
CA THR A 594 -24.52 -13.98 0.80
C THR A 594 -23.78 -12.67 0.60
N VAL A 595 -24.15 -11.88 -0.41
CA VAL A 595 -23.49 -10.59 -0.70
C VAL A 595 -23.99 -9.50 0.24
N ALA A 596 -23.09 -8.93 1.06
CA ALA A 596 -23.39 -7.81 1.94
C ALA A 596 -23.35 -6.46 1.19
N LYS A 597 -22.27 -6.21 0.45
CA LYS A 597 -22.03 -4.94 -0.26
C LYS A 597 -21.16 -5.16 -1.49
N MET A 598 -21.47 -4.43 -2.56
CA MET A 598 -20.62 -4.32 -3.75
C MET A 598 -20.31 -2.85 -4.01
N THR A 599 -19.05 -2.55 -4.27
CA THR A 599 -18.60 -1.22 -4.69
C THR A 599 -17.87 -1.30 -6.02
N VAL A 600 -17.92 -0.24 -6.81
CA VAL A 600 -17.21 -0.14 -8.09
C VAL A 600 -16.38 1.13 -8.13
N LYS A 601 -15.14 1.02 -8.63
CA LYS A 601 -14.22 2.14 -8.79
C LYS A 601 -14.19 2.61 -10.24
N PHE A 602 -14.34 3.91 -10.44
CA PHE A 602 -14.23 4.55 -11.74
C PHE A 602 -13.25 5.71 -11.69
N THR A 603 -12.64 5.98 -12.83
CA THR A 603 -11.87 7.20 -13.08
C THR A 603 -12.48 7.87 -14.30
N ARG A 604 -12.69 9.19 -14.24
CA ARG A 604 -13.06 9.92 -15.45
C ARG A 604 -11.81 10.19 -16.29
N LYS A 605 -11.84 9.78 -17.56
CA LYS A 605 -10.71 9.88 -18.47
C LYS A 605 -10.41 11.35 -18.82
N ARG A 606 -9.11 11.68 -18.88
CA ARG A 606 -8.62 12.98 -19.36
C ARG A 606 -8.78 13.14 -20.86
N GLY A 607 -8.94 14.38 -21.32
CA GLY A 607 -9.10 14.70 -22.75
C GLY A 607 -10.46 14.30 -23.34
N ALA A 608 -11.47 14.03 -22.51
CA ALA A 608 -12.81 13.66 -22.95
C ALA A 608 -13.89 14.59 -22.35
N GLY A 609 -14.25 15.61 -23.12
CA GLY A 609 -15.33 16.54 -22.79
C GLY A 609 -14.90 17.71 -21.93
N ASN A 610 -15.86 18.33 -21.25
CA ASN A 610 -15.63 19.45 -20.34
C ASN A 610 -14.91 18.99 -19.06
N ASN A 611 -13.98 19.79 -18.53
CA ASN A 611 -13.26 19.50 -17.28
C ASN A 611 -14.17 19.49 -16.04
N ALA A 612 -15.27 20.25 -16.07
CA ALA A 612 -16.26 20.32 -14.98
C ALA A 612 -16.89 18.96 -14.67
N LYS A 613 -17.41 18.77 -13.44
CA LYS A 613 -18.00 17.49 -13.01
C LYS A 613 -19.14 17.05 -13.93
N VAL A 614 -19.07 15.81 -14.40
CA VAL A 614 -20.14 15.15 -15.17
C VAL A 614 -20.72 14.01 -14.36
N ARG A 615 -22.05 13.95 -14.29
CA ARG A 615 -22.79 12.87 -13.63
C ARG A 615 -22.68 11.59 -14.44
N GLN A 616 -22.25 10.53 -13.79
CA GLN A 616 -22.22 9.19 -14.36
C GLN A 616 -23.62 8.56 -14.24
N ARG A 617 -24.21 8.19 -15.37
CA ARG A 617 -25.55 7.58 -15.43
C ARG A 617 -25.38 6.09 -15.69
N LEU A 618 -25.30 5.31 -14.62
CA LEU A 618 -25.03 3.88 -14.69
C LEU A 618 -26.28 3.09 -15.06
N TYR A 619 -26.10 1.96 -15.74
CA TYR A 619 -27.10 0.96 -16.04
C TYR A 619 -26.51 -0.44 -15.84
N LEU A 620 -27.36 -1.46 -15.73
CA LEU A 620 -26.96 -2.86 -15.86
C LEU A 620 -26.99 -3.31 -17.34
N HIS A 621 -26.32 -4.41 -17.64
CA HIS A 621 -26.55 -5.18 -18.87
C HIS A 621 -26.34 -6.67 -18.63
N ASN A 622 -26.79 -7.53 -19.55
CA ASN A 622 -26.72 -8.99 -19.43
C ASN A 622 -25.70 -9.67 -20.37
N TYR A 623 -24.97 -8.89 -21.19
CA TYR A 623 -23.91 -9.41 -22.06
C TYR A 623 -22.72 -10.00 -21.30
N THR A 624 -22.23 -11.16 -21.75
CA THR A 624 -20.97 -11.77 -21.28
C THR A 624 -19.74 -11.11 -21.88
N SER A 625 -19.86 -10.58 -23.09
CA SER A 625 -18.79 -9.98 -23.89
C SER A 625 -19.36 -8.83 -24.73
N ALA A 626 -18.47 -7.97 -25.24
CA ALA A 626 -18.83 -6.89 -26.16
C ALA A 626 -19.71 -7.39 -27.32
N PRO A 627 -20.94 -6.86 -27.50
CA PRO A 627 -21.76 -7.21 -28.65
C PRO A 627 -21.26 -6.55 -29.94
N SER A 628 -21.46 -7.21 -31.08
CA SER A 628 -21.23 -6.62 -32.41
C SER A 628 -22.30 -5.61 -32.81
N GLY A 629 -23.49 -5.70 -32.23
CA GLY A 629 -24.59 -4.75 -32.40
C GLY A 629 -24.68 -3.74 -31.26
N GLN A 630 -25.77 -2.95 -31.24
CA GLN A 630 -26.00 -1.96 -30.19
C GLN A 630 -26.04 -2.59 -28.80
N LEU A 631 -25.32 -1.99 -27.85
CA LEU A 631 -25.44 -2.35 -26.44
C LEU A 631 -26.87 -2.06 -25.93
N SER A 632 -27.57 -3.10 -25.50
CA SER A 632 -28.85 -2.99 -24.78
C SER A 632 -28.62 -2.65 -23.31
N LEU A 633 -29.38 -1.68 -22.80
CA LEU A 633 -29.35 -1.28 -21.39
C LEU A 633 -30.45 -2.01 -20.63
N GLY A 634 -30.12 -2.52 -19.44
CA GLY A 634 -31.07 -3.05 -18.47
C GLY A 634 -31.45 -1.97 -17.45
N ASP A 635 -31.61 -2.37 -16.18
CA ASP A 635 -32.00 -1.48 -15.09
C ASP A 635 -31.11 -0.24 -14.97
N GLY A 636 -31.73 0.92 -14.74
CA GLY A 636 -31.08 2.23 -14.60
C GLY A 636 -31.95 3.37 -15.15
N PRO A 637 -31.47 4.62 -15.14
CA PRO A 637 -30.15 5.04 -14.66
C PRO A 637 -30.06 5.13 -13.13
N GLU A 638 -28.88 4.80 -12.60
CA GLU A 638 -28.45 5.20 -11.25
C GLU A 638 -27.39 6.31 -11.35
N GLU A 639 -27.56 7.39 -10.60
CA GLU A 639 -26.63 8.55 -10.59
C GLU A 639 -25.75 8.53 -9.33
N LEU A 640 -24.82 7.58 -9.27
CA LEU A 640 -24.03 7.32 -8.04
C LEU A 640 -22.77 8.18 -7.90
N LEU A 641 -22.28 8.76 -9.01
CA LEU A 641 -21.05 9.54 -9.03
C LEU A 641 -21.19 10.76 -9.93
N SER A 642 -20.47 11.82 -9.57
CA SER A 642 -20.26 13.01 -10.40
C SER A 642 -18.79 13.37 -10.35
N LEU A 643 -18.07 13.16 -11.46
CA LEU A 643 -16.60 13.21 -11.49
C LEU A 643 -16.12 14.32 -12.41
N ALA A 644 -15.17 15.12 -11.94
CA ALA A 644 -14.36 16.01 -12.77
C ALA A 644 -13.35 15.19 -13.58
N VAL A 645 -12.72 15.82 -14.57
CA VAL A 645 -11.72 15.16 -15.43
C VAL A 645 -10.55 14.60 -14.60
N GLY A 646 -10.13 13.35 -14.82
CA GLY A 646 -9.06 12.70 -14.04
C GLY A 646 -9.47 12.26 -12.63
N ALA A 647 -10.61 12.71 -12.11
CA ALA A 647 -11.08 12.36 -10.77
C ALA A 647 -11.42 10.86 -10.65
N LYS A 648 -11.08 10.29 -9.49
CA LYS A 648 -11.43 8.92 -9.08
C LYS A 648 -12.65 8.94 -8.16
N GLY A 649 -13.57 7.99 -8.36
CA GLY A 649 -14.74 7.79 -7.51
C GLY A 649 -15.00 6.33 -7.21
N THR A 650 -15.61 6.05 -6.05
CA THR A 650 -16.11 4.72 -5.69
C THR A 650 -17.61 4.79 -5.44
N ALA A 651 -18.41 4.08 -6.23
CA ALA A 651 -19.84 3.97 -6.05
C ALA A 651 -20.19 2.71 -5.24
N THR A 652 -21.18 2.79 -4.35
CA THR A 652 -21.79 1.60 -3.73
C THR A 652 -23.03 1.24 -4.51
N LEU A 653 -23.13 -0.01 -4.97
CA LEU A 653 -24.27 -0.45 -5.79
C LEU A 653 -25.53 -0.70 -4.94
N PRO A 654 -26.73 -0.32 -5.44
CA PRO A 654 -28.00 -0.63 -4.79
C PRO A 654 -28.20 -2.13 -4.56
N ALA A 655 -28.99 -2.48 -3.53
CA ALA A 655 -29.23 -3.88 -3.18
C ALA A 655 -29.81 -4.71 -4.34
N SER A 656 -30.76 -4.15 -5.09
CA SER A 656 -31.36 -4.79 -6.28
C SER A 656 -30.31 -5.15 -7.33
N TRP A 657 -29.40 -4.22 -7.63
CA TRP A 657 -28.33 -4.43 -8.60
C TRP A 657 -27.31 -5.48 -8.14
N ARG A 658 -26.98 -5.47 -6.85
CA ARG A 658 -26.10 -6.50 -6.26
C ARG A 658 -26.70 -7.89 -6.41
N SER A 659 -28.00 -8.04 -6.14
CA SER A 659 -28.71 -9.31 -6.33
C SER A 659 -28.77 -9.74 -7.80
N ALA A 660 -29.00 -8.79 -8.72
CA ALA A 660 -29.02 -9.07 -10.16
C ALA A 660 -27.65 -9.56 -10.67
N LEU A 661 -26.58 -8.89 -10.26
CA LEU A 661 -25.20 -9.27 -10.60
C LEU A 661 -24.77 -10.60 -9.95
N ALA A 662 -25.13 -10.82 -8.68
CA ALA A 662 -24.80 -12.04 -7.95
C ALA A 662 -25.52 -13.28 -8.50
N SER A 663 -26.77 -13.12 -8.93
CA SER A 663 -27.55 -14.20 -9.60
C SER A 663 -27.11 -14.43 -11.05
N GLY A 664 -26.48 -13.45 -11.69
CA GLY A 664 -26.10 -13.47 -13.10
C GLY A 664 -27.21 -13.09 -14.08
N SER A 665 -28.34 -12.57 -13.57
CA SER A 665 -29.37 -11.94 -14.41
C SER A 665 -28.85 -10.64 -15.05
N ALA A 666 -27.96 -9.93 -14.35
CA ALA A 666 -27.05 -8.95 -14.92
C ALA A 666 -25.62 -9.49 -14.93
N ARG A 667 -24.81 -9.06 -15.91
CA ARG A 667 -23.43 -9.53 -16.13
C ARG A 667 -22.40 -8.40 -16.23
N GLY A 668 -22.85 -7.14 -16.15
CA GLY A 668 -21.96 -6.00 -16.12
C GLY A 668 -22.66 -4.66 -15.96
N LEU A 669 -21.89 -3.61 -16.16
CA LEU A 669 -22.29 -2.23 -15.95
C LEU A 669 -22.18 -1.46 -17.26
N ALA A 670 -23.10 -0.55 -17.50
CA ALA A 670 -23.12 0.35 -18.65
C ALA A 670 -23.28 1.81 -18.20
N ILE A 671 -22.98 2.74 -19.09
CA ILE A 671 -23.27 4.16 -18.94
C ILE A 671 -23.96 4.71 -20.17
N TYR A 672 -24.92 5.60 -19.95
CA TYR A 672 -25.61 6.27 -21.04
C TYR A 672 -26.15 7.63 -20.61
N GLY A 673 -25.88 8.64 -21.42
CA GLY A 673 -26.30 10.02 -21.22
C GLY A 673 -26.48 10.71 -22.56
N HIS A 674 -27.01 11.92 -22.51
CA HIS A 674 -27.48 12.66 -23.67
C HIS A 674 -26.74 13.97 -23.89
N GLY A 675 -26.29 14.18 -25.12
CA GLY A 675 -25.70 15.41 -25.62
C GLY A 675 -24.36 15.78 -24.98
N ARG A 676 -23.92 17.01 -25.28
CA ARG A 676 -22.58 17.51 -24.94
C ARG A 676 -22.38 17.76 -23.45
N SER A 677 -23.43 18.13 -22.74
CA SER A 677 -23.38 18.41 -21.29
C SER A 677 -23.18 17.15 -20.45
N GLN A 678 -23.55 15.98 -20.98
CA GLN A 678 -23.35 14.68 -20.32
C GLN A 678 -22.21 13.88 -20.93
N TYR A 679 -21.45 14.47 -21.86
CA TYR A 679 -20.35 13.80 -22.53
C TYR A 679 -19.17 13.59 -21.59
N ALA A 680 -18.83 12.32 -21.34
CA ALA A 680 -17.68 11.92 -20.56
C ALA A 680 -17.26 10.49 -20.89
N ALA A 681 -15.95 10.26 -20.91
CA ALA A 681 -15.36 8.93 -20.98
C ALA A 681 -14.80 8.51 -19.61
N PHE A 682 -14.86 7.21 -19.32
CA PHE A 682 -14.47 6.64 -18.03
C PHE A 682 -13.58 5.42 -18.23
N THR A 683 -12.71 5.18 -17.26
CA THR A 683 -11.91 3.96 -17.12
C THR A 683 -12.16 3.35 -15.74
N GLY A 684 -11.55 2.19 -15.45
CA GLY A 684 -11.80 1.43 -14.23
C GLY A 684 -12.89 0.39 -14.43
N GLY A 685 -13.91 0.40 -13.57
CA GLY A 685 -14.92 -0.66 -13.48
C GLY A 685 -14.50 -1.81 -12.54
N GLN A 686 -13.51 -1.62 -11.68
CA GLN A 686 -13.14 -2.68 -10.74
C GLN A 686 -14.22 -2.80 -9.64
N LEU A 687 -14.82 -3.98 -9.53
CA LEU A 687 -15.81 -4.32 -8.50
C LEU A 687 -15.13 -4.93 -7.27
N THR A 688 -15.53 -4.51 -6.07
CA THR A 688 -15.21 -5.18 -4.81
C THR A 688 -16.48 -5.70 -4.18
N ILE A 689 -16.53 -7.00 -3.87
CA ILE A 689 -17.66 -7.71 -3.29
C ILE A 689 -17.29 -8.11 -1.87
N THR A 690 -18.13 -7.73 -0.91
CA THR A 690 -18.04 -8.14 0.49
C THR A 690 -19.24 -9.00 0.83
N PHE A 691 -19.00 -10.04 1.63
CA PHE A 691 -20.01 -11.04 1.97
C PHE A 691 -20.49 -10.85 3.41
N ALA A 692 -21.67 -11.38 3.73
CA ALA A 692 -22.18 -11.44 5.09
C ALA A 692 -21.69 -12.73 5.76
N ALA A 693 -21.57 -12.69 7.09
CA ALA A 693 -21.52 -13.89 7.91
C ALA A 693 -22.82 -14.68 7.73
N THR A 694 -22.72 -16.00 7.60
CA THR A 694 -23.86 -16.92 7.44
C THR A 694 -24.05 -17.84 8.62
#